data_AF-A0A386UQD2-F1
#
_entry.id   AF-A0A386UQD2-F1
#
_cell.length_a   1.000
_cell.length_b   1.000
_cell.length_c   1.000
_cell.angle_alpha   90.00
_cell.angle_beta   90.00
_cell.angle_gamma   90.00
#
_symmetry.space_group_name_H-M   'P 1'
#
loop_
_entity.id
_entity.type
_entity.pdbx_description
1 polymer ?
#
loop_
_entity_poly.entity_id
_entity_poly.type
_entity_poly.pdbx_seq_one_letter_code
_entity_poly.pdbx_strand_id
1 'polypeptide(L)'
;MLKTTLEFNRNETVTLIPNSGVQFLDFAFDIADVARLSRLVTYDAVSAEARSADSTRQELLIYPVEQTGDGTRLYRPRGSAGPVEADPETTYGIKAEAALARFNNRWLPFPFFRRDERGFDLGPTTWARIKVVKLTEPDPKGRSHHLVLAFDTLLTPRLDGQPYTAPEEYSDAVDKIFFGFCADHDFNIGFMSLPWVAGWLRDEYAAGLSAERGRRITPAEFSNPGEHWAAYMAVLDAIAQSCTIPGIELVDTFSKFGRGEPVGVSLVLDVGNSRMCGVLVETGASRNFADVGQTYRLALRDLSRIEHAYAEPFESRIEFATADFGSVRHASASQRVRREAFFWPSPVRVGPEAARLASMTDGTEGASGLSSPKRYLWDQAARPQPWINNNANLSRDAEPQEIRGPIISRLTESGRLVRREKGDLPGLMRRYSRSALYTLMLCELLIQALSQINSVEVRRNRPDSASPRRLRQVILTLPTATPLAEQKVMRDRINEAMKIVWEVMGFDETPDGNAAALQKPSILLDWDEATCTHLVYLYNEIQDRFHGTPREFVNLVARDGGKSGKLRIASIDIGGGTTDLMILSHEIQPNTDTVLMPQQVFREGFRLAGDDLLKEIIEHHVLPGISDWLHGQGVSQPDRAVSQLFGGNRDGIGQRERTMRAQLVSQVLAPTAIGLMQAYETGDRDGAIVRLGDLLPPDSVVAEPALRWLRDVVWPAGGGGNLLDATVRIDGQRLEQLIEGLVGPMIRDLCDLVRCHECDILLVSGRPSRLPVFRRLVEISMPVPANRIITMGHYRVGNWYPFRSDDFRIRDPKTTAVVGAMLCHICSQSVSNLTLRTEGLKMRSTARYIGQMDDRGFIPADKILLENVDLDSGRGVDEFKLSFESNCYIGFRQLPLPRWRGSPLYAIRFADPERTPARVALPLTVTFSRIESGREDEEEQAKEDFRISDVEDAEGQNLGPRAIVRELQTMIIENQAEAGYWLDTGVLQMKVN
;
A
#
# COMPACT_ATOMS: atom_id res chain seq x y z
N MET A 1 0.01 -11.58 7.76
CA MET A 1 0.74 -12.85 7.90
C MET A 1 2.02 -12.60 8.67
N LEU A 2 2.42 -13.53 9.55
CA LEU A 2 3.72 -13.45 10.22
C LEU A 2 4.84 -13.48 9.18
N LYS A 3 5.87 -12.69 9.41
CA LYS A 3 7.05 -12.64 8.55
C LYS A 3 7.84 -13.94 8.69
N THR A 4 8.28 -14.51 7.57
CA THR A 4 9.12 -15.70 7.57
C THR A 4 10.43 -15.44 8.33
N THR A 5 10.79 -16.34 9.23
CA THR A 5 12.03 -16.26 10.01
C THR A 5 13.23 -16.80 9.23
N LEU A 6 14.41 -16.29 9.55
CA LEU A 6 15.68 -16.70 8.97
C LEU A 6 16.37 -17.69 9.90
N GLU A 7 16.96 -18.73 9.30
CA GLU A 7 17.79 -19.70 10.01
C GLU A 7 19.24 -19.54 9.53
N PHE A 8 20.17 -19.46 10.49
CA PHE A 8 21.59 -19.24 10.25
C PHE A 8 22.42 -20.32 10.93
N ASN A 9 23.54 -20.66 10.31
CA ASN A 9 24.54 -21.51 10.92
C ASN A 9 25.35 -20.73 11.97
N ARG A 10 25.92 -21.44 12.94
CA ARG A 10 26.87 -20.83 13.89
C ARG A 10 28.05 -20.24 13.12
N ASN A 11 28.43 -19.01 13.44
CA ASN A 11 29.48 -18.22 12.77
C ASN A 11 29.21 -17.88 11.30
N GLU A 12 27.96 -18.00 10.82
CA GLU A 12 27.60 -17.47 9.52
C GLU A 12 27.69 -15.93 9.51
N THR A 13 28.21 -15.38 8.41
CA THR A 13 28.22 -13.94 8.17
C THR A 13 27.27 -13.62 7.03
N VAL A 14 26.46 -12.58 7.21
CA VAL A 14 25.61 -12.00 6.15
C VAL A 14 26.09 -10.62 5.78
N THR A 15 25.78 -10.20 4.55
CA THR A 15 26.15 -8.86 4.08
C THR A 15 24.98 -7.90 4.18
N LEU A 16 25.24 -6.62 4.48
CA LEU A 16 24.28 -5.51 4.32
C LEU A 16 24.80 -4.53 3.27
N ILE A 17 23.88 -3.89 2.55
CA ILE A 17 24.22 -2.89 1.53
C ILE A 17 24.23 -1.50 2.19
N PRO A 18 25.34 -0.76 2.15
CA PRO A 18 25.39 0.60 2.65
C PRO A 18 24.36 1.53 2.00
N ASN A 19 23.81 2.46 2.76
CA ASN A 19 22.84 3.47 2.33
C ASN A 19 21.57 2.90 1.67
N SER A 20 21.16 1.68 2.03
CA SER A 20 19.95 1.01 1.53
C SER A 20 18.72 1.19 2.44
N GLY A 21 18.80 2.11 3.42
CA GLY A 21 17.75 2.37 4.40
C GLY A 21 17.80 1.44 5.61
N VAL A 22 16.64 1.18 6.22
CA VAL A 22 16.51 0.25 7.34
C VAL A 22 16.37 -1.19 6.81
N GLN A 23 17.19 -2.08 7.35
CA GLN A 23 17.23 -3.51 6.99
C GLN A 23 16.84 -4.36 8.21
N PHE A 24 16.13 -5.46 7.98
CA PHE A 24 15.56 -6.30 9.05
C PHE A 24 16.06 -7.74 8.97
N LEU A 25 16.26 -8.35 10.14
CA LEU A 25 16.44 -9.80 10.30
C LEU A 25 15.40 -10.34 11.29
N ASP A 26 14.71 -11.40 10.89
CA ASP A 26 13.60 -11.99 11.63
C ASP A 26 13.98 -13.36 12.21
N PHE A 27 13.68 -13.55 13.48
CA PHE A 27 13.90 -14.78 14.24
C PHE A 27 12.64 -15.11 15.05
N ALA A 28 12.55 -16.33 15.54
CA ALA A 28 11.54 -16.70 16.52
C ALA A 28 12.08 -17.76 17.47
N PHE A 29 11.60 -17.76 18.70
CA PHE A 29 11.97 -18.71 19.74
C PHE A 29 10.78 -19.01 20.66
N ASP A 30 10.88 -20.09 21.44
CA ASP A 30 9.88 -20.41 22.46
C ASP A 30 10.33 -19.96 23.85
N ILE A 31 9.39 -19.46 24.65
CA ILE A 31 9.64 -19.03 26.03
C ILE A 31 10.14 -20.17 26.92
N ALA A 32 9.77 -21.42 26.58
CA ALA A 32 10.24 -22.61 27.27
C ALA A 32 11.78 -22.74 27.22
N ASP A 33 12.42 -22.27 26.15
CA ASP A 33 13.87 -22.34 25.96
C ASP A 33 14.63 -21.52 27.00
N VAL A 34 13.98 -20.51 27.60
CA VAL A 34 14.58 -19.57 28.58
C VAL A 34 13.93 -19.63 29.95
N ALA A 35 13.10 -20.64 30.24
CA ALA A 35 12.33 -20.73 31.49
C ALA A 35 13.19 -20.78 32.77
N ARG A 36 14.43 -21.29 32.68
CA ARG A 36 15.40 -21.36 33.79
C ARG A 36 16.36 -20.17 33.84
N LEU A 37 16.30 -19.27 32.85
CA LEU A 37 17.21 -18.16 32.73
C LEU A 37 16.80 -17.02 33.68
N SER A 38 17.74 -16.59 34.51
CA SER A 38 17.59 -15.43 35.39
C SER A 38 18.88 -14.62 35.42
N ARG A 39 18.76 -13.30 35.52
CA ARG A 39 19.90 -12.40 35.62
C ARG A 39 19.91 -11.70 36.97
N LEU A 40 21.08 -11.69 37.61
CA LEU A 40 21.36 -10.93 38.82
C LEU A 40 22.26 -9.74 38.48
N VAL A 41 21.97 -8.58 39.06
CA VAL A 41 22.80 -7.38 38.96
C VAL A 41 22.98 -6.76 40.33
N THR A 42 24.06 -6.01 40.51
CA THR A 42 24.30 -5.15 41.69
C THR A 42 24.74 -3.77 41.22
N TYR A 43 24.82 -2.80 42.13
CA TYR A 43 25.25 -1.45 41.81
C TYR A 43 26.09 -0.79 42.90
N ASP A 44 27.02 0.06 42.48
CA ASP A 44 27.81 0.94 43.33
C ASP A 44 27.44 2.41 43.07
N ALA A 45 27.33 3.20 44.14
CA ALA A 45 27.13 4.65 44.03
C ALA A 45 28.49 5.35 43.87
N VAL A 46 28.63 6.20 42.86
CA VAL A 46 29.84 7.02 42.70
C VAL A 46 29.77 8.21 43.67
N SER A 47 30.77 8.34 44.57
CA SER A 47 30.85 9.48 45.49
C SER A 47 31.12 10.79 44.72
N ALA A 48 30.36 11.83 45.06
CA ALA A 48 30.33 13.12 44.37
C ALA A 48 31.51 14.04 44.73
N GLU A 49 32.76 13.60 44.54
CA GLU A 49 33.94 14.42 44.88
C GLU A 49 34.53 15.21 43.70
N ALA A 50 33.93 15.15 42.50
CA ALA A 50 34.50 15.82 41.32
C ALA A 50 33.53 16.35 40.24
N ARG A 51 32.32 16.84 40.58
CA ARG A 51 31.47 17.58 39.61
C ARG A 51 30.75 18.77 40.25
N SER A 52 30.47 19.80 39.43
CA SER A 52 29.97 21.12 39.86
C SER A 52 28.63 21.04 40.60
N ALA A 53 28.40 22.07 41.42
CA ALA A 53 27.36 22.18 42.46
C ALA A 53 25.88 22.18 41.99
N ASP A 54 25.57 21.67 40.79
CA ASP A 54 24.23 21.74 40.20
C ASP A 54 23.64 20.38 39.74
N SER A 55 24.29 19.24 40.04
CA SER A 55 23.73 17.91 39.73
C SER A 55 23.37 17.12 40.98
N THR A 56 22.08 17.04 41.30
CA THR A 56 21.51 16.21 42.39
C THR A 56 21.38 14.71 42.03
N ARG A 57 21.98 14.24 40.93
CA ARG A 57 21.92 12.84 40.50
C ARG A 57 23.18 12.08 40.89
N GLN A 58 23.05 11.09 41.78
CA GLN A 58 24.05 10.03 41.95
C GLN A 58 24.17 9.22 40.65
N GLU A 59 25.38 9.12 40.11
CA GLU A 59 25.69 8.14 39.05
C GLU A 59 25.83 6.77 39.70
N LEU A 60 25.05 5.79 39.22
CA LEU A 60 25.12 4.39 39.64
C LEU A 60 25.89 3.59 38.58
N LEU A 61 26.89 2.82 39.01
CA LEU A 61 27.57 1.85 38.18
C LEU A 61 26.95 0.47 38.42
N ILE A 62 26.46 -0.17 37.36
CA ILE A 62 25.75 -1.45 37.43
C ILE A 62 26.67 -2.57 36.97
N TYR A 63 26.65 -3.70 37.69
CA TYR A 63 27.49 -4.86 37.39
C TYR A 63 26.66 -6.14 37.33
N PRO A 64 26.93 -7.05 36.38
CA PRO A 64 26.38 -8.39 36.41
C PRO A 64 26.94 -9.15 37.63
N VAL A 65 26.10 -9.99 38.23
CA VAL A 65 26.46 -10.84 39.37
C VAL A 65 26.46 -12.29 38.94
N GLU A 66 27.59 -12.97 39.19
CA GLU A 66 27.75 -14.41 39.03
C GLU A 66 27.47 -15.10 40.39
N GLN A 67 26.77 -16.23 40.37
CA GLN A 67 26.55 -17.03 41.57
C GLN A 67 27.40 -18.30 41.49
N THR A 68 28.26 -18.51 42.48
CA THR A 68 29.11 -19.70 42.60
C THR A 68 28.32 -20.91 43.11
N GLY A 69 28.89 -22.10 43.00
CA GLY A 69 28.21 -23.37 43.35
C GLY A 69 27.85 -23.50 44.84
N ASP A 70 28.49 -22.74 45.71
CA ASP A 70 28.20 -22.59 47.15
C ASP A 70 27.18 -21.49 47.48
N GLY A 71 26.70 -20.76 46.46
CA GLY A 71 25.66 -19.74 46.60
C GLY A 71 26.18 -18.32 46.78
N THR A 72 27.50 -18.12 46.87
CA THR A 72 28.11 -16.78 46.97
C THR A 72 27.89 -15.99 45.68
N ARG A 73 27.60 -14.70 45.81
CA ARG A 73 27.30 -13.79 44.70
C ARG A 73 28.48 -12.86 44.49
N LEU A 74 29.08 -12.91 43.31
CA LEU A 74 30.31 -12.19 43.00
C LEU A 74 30.10 -11.26 41.80
N TYR A 75 30.70 -10.08 41.83
CA TYR A 75 30.78 -9.16 40.70
C TYR A 75 32.18 -8.58 40.56
N ARG A 76 32.52 -7.97 39.42
CA ARG A 76 33.83 -7.35 39.18
C ARG A 76 33.69 -5.81 39.08
N PRO A 77 33.91 -5.07 40.17
CA PRO A 77 33.95 -3.61 40.12
C PRO A 77 35.07 -3.12 39.20
N ARG A 78 34.87 -1.96 38.56
CA ARG A 78 35.86 -1.39 37.65
C ARG A 78 37.13 -1.00 38.41
N GLY A 79 38.28 -1.55 38.03
CA GLY A 79 39.57 -1.28 38.70
C GLY A 79 39.88 -2.18 39.90
N SER A 80 39.01 -3.15 40.21
CA SER A 80 39.31 -4.19 41.19
C SER A 80 40.30 -5.23 40.64
N ALA A 81 41.15 -5.79 41.52
CA ALA A 81 42.10 -6.84 41.14
C ALA A 81 41.45 -8.23 40.97
N GLY A 82 40.15 -8.37 41.30
CA GLY A 82 39.41 -9.63 41.27
C GLY A 82 37.94 -9.44 41.67
N PRO A 83 37.13 -10.50 41.58
CA PRO A 83 35.72 -10.45 41.96
C PRO A 83 35.52 -10.14 43.45
N VAL A 84 34.47 -9.41 43.77
CA VAL A 84 34.05 -9.00 45.12
C VAL A 84 32.65 -9.52 45.39
N GLU A 85 32.34 -9.80 46.66
CA GLU A 85 31.00 -10.24 47.07
C GLU A 85 29.96 -9.11 46.91
N ALA A 86 28.84 -9.44 46.27
CA ALA A 86 27.77 -8.49 46.01
C ALA A 86 26.88 -8.33 47.25
N ASP A 87 26.63 -7.10 47.66
CA ASP A 87 25.72 -6.79 48.77
C ASP A 87 24.28 -7.26 48.44
N PRO A 88 23.66 -8.11 49.27
CA PRO A 88 22.28 -8.53 49.08
C PRO A 88 21.26 -7.39 48.99
N GLU A 89 21.50 -6.23 49.63
CA GLU A 89 20.58 -5.08 49.61
C GLU A 89 20.59 -4.34 48.27
N THR A 90 21.73 -4.31 47.58
CA THR A 90 21.88 -3.68 46.26
C THR A 90 21.70 -4.67 45.11
N THR A 91 21.67 -5.96 45.40
CA THR A 91 21.49 -7.03 44.40
C THR A 91 20.03 -7.23 44.00
N TYR A 92 19.74 -7.18 42.71
CA TYR A 92 18.42 -7.46 42.14
C TYR A 92 18.46 -8.61 41.14
N GLY A 93 17.42 -9.44 41.14
CA GLY A 93 17.26 -10.58 40.24
C GLY A 93 15.96 -10.55 39.44
N ILE A 94 16.03 -10.90 38.17
CA ILE A 94 14.87 -11.02 37.29
C ILE A 94 14.95 -12.30 36.44
N LYS A 95 13.79 -12.95 36.23
CA LYS A 95 13.66 -14.06 35.27
C LYS A 95 13.52 -13.51 33.85
N ALA A 96 14.05 -14.23 32.87
CA ALA A 96 13.94 -13.85 31.46
C ALA A 96 12.48 -13.67 31.01
N GLU A 97 11.56 -14.52 31.47
CA GLU A 97 10.12 -14.39 31.18
C GLU A 97 9.55 -13.04 31.62
N ALA A 98 9.84 -12.62 32.85
CA ALA A 98 9.39 -11.33 33.37
C ALA A 98 10.05 -10.16 32.61
N ALA A 99 11.33 -10.30 32.25
CA ALA A 99 12.04 -9.30 31.46
C ALA A 99 11.43 -9.11 30.06
N LEU A 100 11.17 -10.23 29.37
CA LEU A 100 10.54 -10.26 28.05
C LEU A 100 9.12 -9.69 28.10
N ALA A 101 8.35 -9.98 29.15
CA ALA A 101 7.02 -9.40 29.33
C ALA A 101 7.07 -7.87 29.50
N ARG A 102 8.03 -7.35 30.29
CA ARG A 102 8.17 -5.90 30.53
C ARG A 102 8.60 -5.14 29.27
N PHE A 103 9.46 -5.73 28.44
CA PHE A 103 9.90 -5.13 27.19
C PHE A 103 9.11 -5.58 25.95
N ASN A 104 8.02 -6.32 26.12
CA ASN A 104 7.22 -6.85 25.02
C ASN A 104 6.76 -5.73 24.06
N ASN A 105 6.96 -5.94 22.76
CA ASN A 105 6.56 -5.05 21.68
C ASN A 105 7.20 -3.64 21.77
N ARG A 106 8.38 -3.52 22.39
CA ARG A 106 9.14 -2.25 22.49
C ARG A 106 10.45 -2.32 21.72
N TRP A 107 10.80 -1.22 21.06
CA TRP A 107 12.12 -1.06 20.46
C TRP A 107 13.15 -0.69 21.52
N LEU A 108 14.27 -1.40 21.52
CA LEU A 108 15.40 -1.17 22.42
C LEU A 108 16.69 -1.01 21.60
N PRO A 109 17.68 -0.24 22.11
CA PRO A 109 19.03 -0.25 21.57
C PRO A 109 19.61 -1.67 21.57
N PHE A 110 20.53 -2.00 20.66
CA PHE A 110 21.15 -3.32 20.58
C PHE A 110 22.68 -3.24 20.53
N PRO A 111 23.42 -3.97 21.39
CA PRO A 111 24.88 -4.00 21.36
C PRO A 111 25.38 -4.86 20.20
N PHE A 112 25.37 -4.28 19.00
CA PHE A 112 25.90 -4.90 17.80
C PHE A 112 27.10 -4.11 17.32
N PHE A 113 28.30 -4.59 17.66
CA PHE A 113 29.52 -3.79 17.55
C PHE A 113 30.45 -4.32 16.48
N ARG A 114 31.33 -3.44 16.03
CA ARG A 114 32.50 -3.80 15.23
C ARG A 114 33.33 -4.82 16.02
N ARG A 115 33.80 -5.87 15.35
CA ARG A 115 34.57 -6.98 15.93
C ARG A 115 35.77 -7.31 15.03
N ASP A 116 36.94 -7.36 15.62
CA ASP A 116 38.19 -7.80 14.99
C ASP A 116 38.81 -8.98 15.78
N GLU A 117 40.06 -9.34 15.45
CA GLU A 117 40.80 -10.41 16.16
C GLU A 117 41.07 -10.10 17.65
N ARG A 118 40.99 -8.82 18.05
CA ARG A 118 41.25 -8.34 19.42
C ARG A 118 39.98 -8.32 20.27
N GLY A 119 38.80 -8.43 19.66
CA GLY A 119 37.52 -8.44 20.33
C GLY A 119 36.54 -7.41 19.76
N PHE A 120 35.62 -6.93 20.59
CA PHE A 120 34.66 -5.90 20.21
C PHE A 120 35.24 -4.49 20.40
N ASP A 121 34.87 -3.55 19.52
CA ASP A 121 35.05 -2.10 19.70
C ASP A 121 33.83 -1.50 20.44
N LEU A 122 33.95 -0.26 20.91
CA LEU A 122 32.89 0.48 21.61
C LEU A 122 31.94 1.19 20.63
N GLY A 123 31.36 0.43 19.70
CA GLY A 123 30.37 0.94 18.73
C GLY A 123 30.33 0.15 17.42
N PRO A 124 29.50 0.57 16.45
CA PRO A 124 28.67 1.77 16.47
C PRO A 124 27.49 1.67 17.46
N THR A 125 27.13 2.79 18.08
CA THR A 125 26.21 2.79 19.23
C THR A 125 24.72 2.96 18.87
N THR A 126 24.38 3.49 17.69
CA THR A 126 22.99 3.85 17.35
C THR A 126 22.46 3.18 16.07
N TRP A 127 23.20 2.22 15.49
CA TRP A 127 22.85 1.63 14.20
C TRP A 127 22.00 0.36 14.26
N ALA A 128 21.87 -0.27 15.44
CA ALA A 128 21.13 -1.51 15.63
C ALA A 128 20.04 -1.38 16.72
N ARG A 129 18.87 -1.97 16.47
CA ARG A 129 17.72 -2.02 17.40
C ARG A 129 17.13 -3.42 17.46
N ILE A 130 16.58 -3.78 18.62
CA ILE A 130 15.82 -5.02 18.83
C ILE A 130 14.39 -4.75 19.24
N LYS A 131 13.51 -5.65 18.82
CA LYS A 131 12.14 -5.72 19.29
C LYS A 131 11.72 -7.19 19.42
N VAL A 132 11.25 -7.57 20.60
CA VAL A 132 10.68 -8.90 20.85
C VAL A 132 9.19 -8.77 21.02
N VAL A 133 8.43 -9.56 20.27
CA VAL A 133 6.97 -9.56 20.27
C VAL A 133 6.47 -10.93 20.71
N LYS A 134 5.74 -10.97 21.81
CA LYS A 134 4.95 -12.14 22.22
C LYS A 134 3.79 -12.32 21.24
N LEU A 135 3.71 -13.48 20.61
CA LEU A 135 2.65 -13.79 19.67
C LEU A 135 1.35 -14.13 20.43
N THR A 136 0.21 -13.73 19.85
CA THR A 136 -1.12 -14.08 20.40
C THR A 136 -1.33 -15.60 20.39
N GLU A 137 -0.93 -16.23 19.29
CA GLU A 137 -0.86 -17.68 19.12
C GLU A 137 0.54 -18.05 18.66
N PRO A 138 1.11 -19.18 19.12
CA PRO A 138 2.39 -19.64 18.62
C PRO A 138 2.42 -19.78 17.10
N ASP A 139 3.60 -19.59 16.50
CA ASP A 139 3.76 -19.80 15.06
C ASP A 139 3.54 -21.29 14.68
N PRO A 140 3.47 -21.65 13.38
CA PRO A 140 3.29 -23.05 12.96
C PRO A 140 4.39 -24.02 13.43
N LYS A 141 5.53 -23.51 13.91
CA LYS A 141 6.63 -24.29 14.51
C LYS A 141 6.55 -24.33 16.04
N GLY A 142 5.48 -23.80 16.66
CA GLY A 142 5.26 -23.76 18.10
C GLY A 142 6.00 -22.64 18.83
N ARG A 143 6.60 -21.68 18.12
CA ARG A 143 7.40 -20.61 18.73
C ARG A 143 6.48 -19.51 19.24
N SER A 144 6.64 -19.10 20.50
CA SER A 144 5.75 -18.13 21.17
C SER A 144 6.19 -16.67 21.03
N HIS A 145 7.42 -16.41 20.60
CA HIS A 145 7.99 -15.06 20.48
C HIS A 145 8.64 -14.85 19.11
N HIS A 146 8.44 -13.67 18.55
CA HIS A 146 9.08 -13.19 17.33
C HIS A 146 10.11 -12.11 17.69
N LEU A 147 11.34 -12.26 17.22
CA LEU A 147 12.44 -11.31 17.41
C LEU A 147 12.74 -10.63 16.08
N VAL A 148 12.75 -9.30 16.09
CA VAL A 148 13.18 -8.49 14.94
C VAL A 148 14.42 -7.70 15.32
N LEU A 149 15.48 -7.89 14.54
CA LEU A 149 16.65 -7.00 14.54
C LEU A 149 16.48 -6.01 13.40
N ALA A 150 16.69 -4.73 13.67
CA ALA A 150 16.72 -3.69 12.65
C ALA A 150 18.09 -3.01 12.62
N PHE A 151 18.58 -2.74 11.41
CA PHE A 151 19.87 -2.11 11.15
C PHE A 151 19.70 -0.88 10.25
N ASP A 152 20.27 0.25 10.67
CA ASP A 152 20.38 1.46 9.86
C ASP A 152 21.69 1.42 9.07
N THR A 153 21.57 1.36 7.74
CA THR A 153 22.72 1.19 6.84
C THR A 153 23.37 2.51 6.38
N LEU A 154 22.91 3.67 6.89
CA LEU A 154 23.49 4.97 6.51
C LEU A 154 24.89 5.14 7.09
N LEU A 155 25.86 5.35 6.21
CA LEU A 155 27.24 5.59 6.61
C LEU A 155 27.46 7.02 7.08
N THR A 156 28.23 7.18 8.16
CA THR A 156 28.60 8.48 8.73
C THR A 156 30.11 8.54 8.93
N PRO A 157 30.80 9.63 8.55
CA PRO A 157 32.24 9.75 8.78
C PRO A 157 32.59 9.64 10.28
N ARG A 158 33.62 8.86 10.62
CA ARG A 158 34.17 8.84 11.98
C ARG A 158 35.10 10.03 12.16
N LEU A 159 34.70 10.98 13.00
CA LEU A 159 35.50 12.17 13.31
C LEU A 159 36.18 12.00 14.68
N ASP A 160 37.43 12.43 14.77
CA ASP A 160 38.20 12.36 16.02
C ASP A 160 37.47 13.10 17.16
N GLY A 161 37.38 12.45 18.32
CA GLY A 161 36.70 12.99 19.49
C GLY A 161 35.16 12.94 19.43
N GLN A 162 34.56 12.41 18.37
CA GLN A 162 33.12 12.20 18.30
C GLN A 162 32.70 10.75 18.62
N PRO A 163 31.49 10.52 19.14
CA PRO A 163 30.99 9.18 19.40
C PRO A 163 30.84 8.36 18.10
N TYR A 164 31.26 7.10 18.14
CA TYR A 164 31.07 6.15 17.03
C TYR A 164 29.60 5.69 17.02
N THR A 165 28.76 6.34 16.21
CA THR A 165 27.28 6.20 16.25
C THR A 165 26.72 5.35 15.12
N ALA A 166 27.37 5.34 13.96
CA ALA A 166 27.00 4.56 12.78
C ALA A 166 28.27 4.07 12.07
N PRO A 167 28.19 2.99 11.27
CA PRO A 167 29.32 2.53 10.46
C PRO A 167 29.84 3.63 9.51
N GLU A 168 31.12 3.57 9.15
CA GLU A 168 31.74 4.50 8.20
C GLU A 168 32.20 3.86 6.88
N GLU A 169 32.56 4.70 5.90
CA GLU A 169 32.91 4.26 4.55
C GLU A 169 34.22 3.47 4.51
N TYR A 170 35.31 4.02 5.01
CA TYR A 170 36.64 3.43 4.82
C TYR A 170 36.93 2.31 5.82
N SER A 171 36.95 2.63 7.12
CA SER A 171 37.41 1.65 8.11
C SER A 171 36.42 0.54 8.44
N ASP A 172 35.18 0.60 7.93
CA ASP A 172 34.17 -0.43 8.17
C ASP A 172 33.71 -1.15 6.89
N ALA A 173 33.33 -0.40 5.84
CA ALA A 173 32.83 -1.00 4.59
C ALA A 173 33.96 -1.42 3.63
N VAL A 174 34.95 -0.55 3.37
CA VAL A 174 36.06 -0.88 2.46
C VAL A 174 37.02 -1.91 3.07
N ASP A 175 37.34 -1.78 4.35
CA ASP A 175 38.22 -2.71 5.08
C ASP A 175 37.54 -4.06 5.42
N LYS A 176 36.25 -4.23 5.08
CA LYS A 176 35.46 -5.46 5.27
C LYS A 176 35.49 -5.97 6.71
N ILE A 177 35.15 -5.09 7.65
CA ILE A 177 35.13 -5.45 9.07
C ILE A 177 33.83 -6.19 9.42
N PHE A 178 33.95 -7.13 10.37
CA PHE A 178 32.81 -7.84 10.91
C PHE A 178 32.13 -7.05 12.02
N PHE A 179 30.81 -7.14 12.07
CA PHE A 179 29.99 -6.68 13.17
C PHE A 179 29.30 -7.89 13.82
N GLY A 180 29.10 -7.86 15.13
CA GLY A 180 28.46 -8.96 15.83
C GLY A 180 27.68 -8.53 17.06
N PHE A 181 26.71 -9.34 17.43
CA PHE A 181 26.01 -9.21 18.71
C PHE A 181 26.97 -9.51 19.87
N CYS A 182 27.14 -8.54 20.77
CA CYS A 182 27.88 -8.70 22.01
C CYS A 182 26.91 -9.09 23.12
N ALA A 183 26.98 -10.34 23.60
CA ALA A 183 26.21 -10.81 24.76
C ALA A 183 27.00 -10.68 26.08
N ASP A 184 28.28 -10.28 26.02
CA ASP A 184 29.13 -10.11 27.19
C ASP A 184 28.73 -8.82 27.93
N HIS A 185 28.17 -8.99 29.13
CA HIS A 185 27.70 -7.87 29.94
C HIS A 185 28.85 -7.03 30.48
N ASP A 186 30.01 -7.61 30.79
CA ASP A 186 31.17 -6.85 31.29
C ASP A 186 31.65 -5.85 30.21
N PHE A 187 31.57 -6.25 28.94
CA PHE A 187 31.84 -5.36 27.81
C PHE A 187 30.70 -4.34 27.59
N ASN A 188 29.44 -4.79 27.63
CA ASN A 188 28.28 -3.96 27.33
C ASN A 188 27.99 -2.88 28.39
N ILE A 189 28.53 -2.95 29.61
CA ILE A 189 28.34 -1.94 30.66
C ILE A 189 28.59 -0.53 30.12
N GLY A 190 29.65 -0.32 29.33
CA GLY A 190 29.96 1.00 28.76
C GLY A 190 28.87 1.53 27.82
N PHE A 191 28.31 0.67 26.97
CA PHE A 191 27.22 1.00 26.06
C PHE A 191 25.92 1.30 26.81
N MET A 192 25.61 0.47 27.79
CA MET A 192 24.47 0.61 28.68
C MET A 192 24.55 1.93 29.47
N SER A 193 25.70 2.25 30.06
CA SER A 193 25.89 3.49 30.82
C SER A 193 25.82 4.78 29.97
N LEU A 194 25.73 4.71 28.63
CA LEU A 194 25.48 5.89 27.81
C LEU A 194 24.18 6.57 28.26
N PRO A 195 24.17 7.89 28.54
CA PRO A 195 23.00 8.56 29.11
C PRO A 195 21.70 8.36 28.32
N TRP A 196 21.80 8.29 27.00
CA TRP A 196 20.66 8.08 26.13
C TRP A 196 20.15 6.63 26.13
N VAL A 197 21.04 5.63 26.22
CA VAL A 197 20.67 4.21 26.33
C VAL A 197 20.04 3.95 27.69
N ALA A 198 20.71 4.39 28.76
CA ALA A 198 20.20 4.32 30.13
C ALA A 198 18.81 4.96 30.28
N GLY A 199 18.66 6.17 29.74
CA GLY A 199 17.38 6.89 29.74
C GLY A 199 16.28 6.15 28.98
N TRP A 200 16.61 5.60 27.81
CA TRP A 200 15.68 4.83 26.99
C TRP A 200 15.21 3.57 27.71
N LEU A 201 16.13 2.74 28.18
CA LEU A 201 15.79 1.46 28.82
C LEU A 201 14.95 1.67 30.09
N ARG A 202 15.29 2.68 30.89
CA ARG A 202 14.52 3.05 32.09
C ARG A 202 13.09 3.45 31.75
N ASP A 203 12.90 4.29 30.73
CA ASP A 203 11.58 4.81 30.37
C ASP A 203 10.71 3.71 29.72
N GLU A 204 11.29 2.85 28.86
CA GLU A 204 10.59 1.71 28.28
C GLU A 204 10.22 0.65 29.31
N TYR A 205 11.10 0.41 30.29
CA TYR A 205 10.83 -0.48 31.41
C TYR A 205 9.68 0.03 32.29
N ALA A 206 9.68 1.34 32.61
CA ALA A 206 8.58 1.97 33.34
C ALA A 206 7.25 1.87 32.57
N ALA A 207 7.28 2.06 31.24
CA ALA A 207 6.11 1.91 30.40
C ALA A 207 5.62 0.44 30.35
N GLY A 208 6.53 -0.53 30.33
CA GLY A 208 6.24 -1.96 30.48
C GLY A 208 5.51 -2.29 31.77
N LEU A 209 6.08 -1.88 32.91
CA LEU A 209 5.45 -2.02 34.22
C LEU A 209 4.10 -1.31 34.31
N SER A 210 3.96 -0.16 33.64
CA SER A 210 2.70 0.57 33.62
C SER A 210 1.60 -0.21 32.92
N ALA A 211 1.92 -0.86 31.80
CA ALA A 211 1.01 -1.73 31.07
C ALA A 211 0.65 -2.98 31.89
N GLU A 212 1.62 -3.62 32.53
CA GLU A 212 1.42 -4.79 33.39
C GLU A 212 0.52 -4.48 34.59
N ARG A 213 0.72 -3.33 35.25
CA ARG A 213 -0.03 -2.93 36.46
C ARG A 213 -1.33 -2.18 36.16
N GLY A 214 -1.62 -1.86 34.89
CA GLY A 214 -2.79 -1.08 34.49
C GLY A 214 -2.82 0.35 35.03
N ARG A 215 -1.68 0.90 35.48
CA ARG A 215 -1.55 2.27 35.98
C ARG A 215 -0.19 2.84 35.62
N ARG A 216 -0.07 4.17 35.55
CA ARG A 216 1.22 4.82 35.31
C ARG A 216 2.20 4.51 36.45
N ILE A 217 3.40 4.05 36.08
CA ILE A 217 4.55 3.80 36.95
C ILE A 217 5.66 4.76 36.55
N THR A 218 6.25 5.43 37.54
CA THR A 218 7.40 6.29 37.33
C THR A 218 8.70 5.60 37.76
N PRO A 219 9.88 5.98 37.23
CA PRO A 219 11.14 5.39 37.64
C PRO A 219 11.48 5.50 39.13
N ALA A 220 10.87 6.45 39.85
CA ALA A 220 11.03 6.60 41.30
C ALA A 220 10.32 5.49 42.11
N GLU A 221 9.39 4.76 41.48
CA GLU A 221 8.64 3.65 42.11
C GLU A 221 9.28 2.28 41.85
N PHE A 222 10.49 2.24 41.27
CA PHE A 222 11.23 0.99 41.11
C PHE A 222 11.66 0.47 42.49
N SER A 223 11.51 -0.84 42.72
CA SER A 223 11.97 -1.48 43.95
C SER A 223 13.50 -1.50 44.06
N ASN A 224 14.20 -1.53 42.93
CA ASN A 224 15.65 -1.36 42.85
C ASN A 224 16.01 -0.48 41.64
N PRO A 225 16.93 0.48 41.77
CA PRO A 225 17.31 1.36 40.66
C PRO A 225 17.93 0.61 39.47
N GLY A 226 18.50 -0.59 39.68
CA GLY A 226 19.09 -1.46 38.65
C GLY A 226 18.10 -2.36 37.90
N GLU A 227 16.80 -2.30 38.19
CA GLU A 227 15.79 -3.22 37.61
C GLU A 227 15.77 -3.25 36.07
N HIS A 228 15.78 -2.08 35.45
CA HIS A 228 15.74 -1.93 33.99
C HIS A 228 16.99 -2.50 33.32
N TRP A 229 18.15 -2.43 33.99
CA TRP A 229 19.40 -3.04 33.54
C TRP A 229 19.36 -4.56 33.60
N ALA A 230 18.95 -5.11 34.75
CA ALA A 230 18.78 -6.55 34.90
C ALA A 230 17.82 -7.11 33.85
N ALA A 231 16.69 -6.42 33.63
CA ALA A 231 15.71 -6.83 32.64
C ALA A 231 16.31 -6.80 31.23
N TYR A 232 17.03 -5.75 30.87
CA TYR A 232 17.63 -5.64 29.55
C TYR A 232 18.71 -6.71 29.32
N MET A 233 19.61 -6.93 30.28
CA MET A 233 20.60 -8.01 30.24
C MET A 233 19.95 -9.38 30.09
N ALA A 234 18.87 -9.66 30.85
CA ALA A 234 18.12 -10.91 30.74
C ALA A 234 17.47 -11.11 29.35
N VAL A 235 17.03 -10.04 28.69
CA VAL A 235 16.55 -10.10 27.29
C VAL A 235 17.71 -10.44 26.34
N LEU A 236 18.88 -9.81 26.50
CA LEU A 236 20.05 -10.13 25.67
C LEU A 236 20.50 -11.59 25.85
N ASP A 237 20.50 -12.10 27.08
CA ASP A 237 20.79 -13.50 27.37
C ASP A 237 19.78 -14.45 26.74
N ALA A 238 18.50 -14.11 26.81
CA ALA A 238 17.43 -14.91 26.21
C ALA A 238 17.63 -15.01 24.69
N ILE A 239 18.02 -13.92 24.05
CA ILE A 239 18.36 -13.88 22.62
C ILE A 239 19.61 -14.73 22.34
N ALA A 240 20.68 -14.57 23.14
CA ALA A 240 21.93 -15.32 22.96
C ALA A 240 21.74 -16.84 23.11
N GLN A 241 20.86 -17.26 24.02
CA GLN A 241 20.55 -18.67 24.27
C GLN A 241 19.64 -19.27 23.19
N SER A 242 18.69 -18.50 22.66
CA SER A 242 17.60 -19.05 21.83
C SER A 242 17.78 -18.82 20.33
N CYS A 243 18.56 -17.80 19.93
CA CYS A 243 18.71 -17.38 18.53
C CYS A 243 20.18 -17.43 18.09
N THR A 244 20.45 -18.02 16.91
CA THR A 244 21.78 -17.96 16.28
C THR A 244 21.88 -16.67 15.45
N ILE A 245 22.41 -15.60 16.07
CA ILE A 245 22.56 -14.30 15.40
C ILE A 245 23.83 -14.31 14.52
N PRO A 246 23.74 -14.02 13.22
CA PRO A 246 24.89 -14.02 12.33
C PRO A 246 25.79 -12.80 12.55
N GLY A 247 27.05 -12.91 12.12
CA GLY A 247 27.90 -11.73 11.92
C GLY A 247 27.40 -10.92 10.72
N ILE A 248 27.71 -9.62 10.68
CA ILE A 248 27.37 -8.74 9.56
C ILE A 248 28.64 -8.14 8.97
N GLU A 249 28.71 -8.09 7.65
CA GLU A 249 29.69 -7.32 6.88
C GLU A 249 28.97 -6.29 6.02
N LEU A 250 29.58 -5.13 5.79
CA LEU A 250 29.08 -4.15 4.82
C LEU A 250 29.73 -4.39 3.47
N VAL A 251 28.92 -4.45 2.41
CA VAL A 251 29.45 -4.58 1.04
C VAL A 251 30.19 -3.31 0.65
N ASP A 252 31.43 -3.47 0.18
CA ASP A 252 32.19 -2.38 -0.41
C ASP A 252 31.56 -1.94 -1.75
N THR A 253 30.82 -0.83 -1.72
CA THR A 253 30.25 -0.17 -2.90
C THR A 253 31.02 1.09 -3.30
N PHE A 254 32.23 1.31 -2.75
CA PHE A 254 32.95 2.58 -2.85
C PHE A 254 34.30 2.43 -3.53
N SER A 255 35.03 1.34 -3.33
CA SER A 255 36.32 1.16 -3.98
C SER A 255 36.17 0.78 -5.46
N LYS A 256 37.15 1.13 -6.29
CA LYS A 256 37.16 0.81 -7.73
C LYS A 256 37.11 -0.71 -8.00
N PHE A 257 37.60 -1.52 -7.08
CA PHE A 257 37.65 -2.99 -7.19
C PHE A 257 36.48 -3.68 -6.47
N GLY A 258 35.83 -3.02 -5.52
CA GLY A 258 34.64 -3.51 -4.80
C GLY A 258 33.31 -3.15 -5.49
N ARG A 259 33.27 -2.07 -6.28
CA ARG A 259 32.13 -1.67 -7.12
C ARG A 259 31.86 -2.68 -8.24
N GLY A 260 31.24 -3.81 -7.90
CA GLY A 260 30.56 -4.66 -8.87
C GLY A 260 29.40 -3.92 -9.53
N GLU A 261 28.98 -4.36 -10.73
CA GLU A 261 27.80 -3.80 -11.37
C GLU A 261 26.55 -4.13 -10.54
N PRO A 262 25.74 -3.14 -10.13
CA PRO A 262 24.52 -3.40 -9.37
C PRO A 262 23.51 -4.20 -10.19
N VAL A 263 22.83 -5.14 -9.53
CA VAL A 263 21.73 -5.90 -10.14
C VAL A 263 20.55 -4.96 -10.36
N GLY A 264 20.13 -4.81 -11.61
CA GLY A 264 19.00 -3.95 -11.96
C GLY A 264 17.68 -4.64 -11.65
N VAL A 265 16.80 -3.95 -10.92
CA VAL A 265 15.47 -4.43 -10.56
C VAL A 265 14.41 -3.53 -11.19
N SER A 266 13.43 -4.15 -11.85
CA SER A 266 12.23 -3.46 -12.32
C SER A 266 11.09 -3.73 -11.34
N LEU A 267 10.44 -2.67 -10.86
CA LEU A 267 9.24 -2.75 -10.03
C LEU A 267 8.01 -2.63 -10.93
N VAL A 268 7.22 -3.70 -10.99
CA VAL A 268 5.93 -3.73 -11.69
C VAL A 268 4.82 -3.58 -10.65
N LEU A 269 3.97 -2.57 -10.84
CA LEU A 269 2.87 -2.25 -9.95
C LEU A 269 1.56 -2.25 -10.72
N ASP A 270 0.54 -2.81 -10.08
CA ASP A 270 -0.85 -2.66 -10.47
C ASP A 270 -1.60 -2.04 -9.29
N VAL A 271 -1.90 -0.75 -9.40
CA VAL A 271 -2.59 0.01 -8.36
C VAL A 271 -4.05 0.13 -8.75
N GLY A 272 -4.90 -0.77 -8.26
CA GLY A 272 -6.34 -0.73 -8.54
C GLY A 272 -7.12 0.21 -7.62
N ASN A 273 -8.40 0.41 -7.92
CA ASN A 273 -9.27 1.25 -7.09
C ASN A 273 -9.62 0.62 -5.73
N SER A 274 -9.55 -0.70 -5.60
CA SER A 274 -9.90 -1.40 -4.34
C SER A 274 -8.72 -2.22 -3.79
N ARG A 275 -7.92 -2.83 -4.68
CA ARG A 275 -6.74 -3.62 -4.33
C ARG A 275 -5.56 -3.29 -5.25
N MET A 276 -4.35 -3.43 -4.73
CA MET A 276 -3.07 -3.25 -5.39
C MET A 276 -2.24 -4.53 -5.35
N CYS A 277 -1.30 -4.67 -6.28
CA CYS A 277 -0.36 -5.77 -6.33
C CYS A 277 0.99 -5.32 -6.93
N GLY A 278 2.08 -6.00 -6.58
CA GLY A 278 3.41 -5.66 -7.08
C GLY A 278 4.33 -6.87 -7.27
N VAL A 279 5.19 -6.81 -8.28
CA VAL A 279 6.24 -7.79 -8.58
C VAL A 279 7.55 -7.08 -8.87
N LEU A 280 8.65 -7.66 -8.43
CA LEU A 280 10.02 -7.22 -8.66
C LEU A 280 10.70 -8.23 -9.61
N VAL A 281 11.38 -7.70 -10.63
CA VAL A 281 12.04 -8.48 -11.68
C VAL A 281 13.53 -8.14 -11.70
N GLU A 282 14.41 -9.09 -11.39
CA GLU A 282 15.85 -8.89 -11.54
C GLU A 282 16.30 -9.09 -12.99
N THR A 283 17.15 -8.18 -13.47
CA THR A 283 17.89 -8.31 -14.72
C THR A 283 19.37 -8.49 -14.35
N GLY A 284 19.89 -9.70 -14.55
CA GLY A 284 21.28 -10.02 -14.23
C GLY A 284 22.25 -9.37 -15.23
N ALA A 285 23.40 -8.90 -14.74
CA ALA A 285 24.44 -8.26 -15.58
C ALA A 285 25.14 -9.23 -16.56
N SER A 286 25.08 -10.54 -16.29
CA SER A 286 25.89 -11.57 -16.95
C SER A 286 25.09 -12.59 -17.77
N ARG A 287 23.76 -12.46 -17.88
CA ARG A 287 22.90 -13.44 -18.55
C ARG A 287 22.32 -12.91 -19.86
N ASN A 288 22.44 -13.71 -20.91
CA ASN A 288 21.93 -13.40 -22.25
C ASN A 288 20.41 -13.63 -22.40
N PHE A 289 19.72 -14.19 -21.38
CA PHE A 289 18.29 -14.49 -21.42
C PHE A 289 17.60 -14.06 -20.12
N ALA A 290 16.44 -13.44 -20.23
CA ALA A 290 15.58 -13.10 -19.11
C ALA A 290 14.88 -14.36 -18.56
N ASP A 291 14.94 -14.56 -17.24
CA ASP A 291 14.40 -15.73 -16.54
C ASP A 291 13.20 -15.33 -15.66
N VAL A 292 12.01 -15.84 -16.01
CA VAL A 292 10.77 -15.62 -15.25
C VAL A 292 10.87 -16.15 -13.81
N GLY A 293 11.75 -17.13 -13.56
CA GLY A 293 12.02 -17.67 -12.23
C GLY A 293 12.73 -16.70 -11.28
N GLN A 294 13.33 -15.61 -11.77
CA GLN A 294 14.01 -14.59 -10.93
C GLN A 294 13.07 -13.46 -10.49
N THR A 295 11.77 -13.72 -10.46
CA THR A 295 10.74 -12.74 -10.09
C THR A 295 10.23 -12.99 -8.68
N TYR A 296 9.79 -11.94 -8.00
CA TYR A 296 9.27 -12.06 -6.65
C TYR A 296 8.28 -10.97 -6.30
N ARG A 297 7.41 -11.29 -5.33
CA ARG A 297 6.31 -10.42 -4.94
C ARG A 297 6.84 -9.23 -4.14
N LEU A 298 6.28 -8.05 -4.39
CA LEU A 298 6.42 -6.91 -3.50
C LEU A 298 5.73 -7.27 -2.17
N ALA A 299 6.45 -7.10 -1.06
CA ALA A 299 5.95 -7.38 0.27
C ALA A 299 5.98 -6.10 1.11
N LEU A 300 4.84 -5.70 1.66
CA LEU A 300 4.74 -4.55 2.56
C LEU A 300 5.00 -5.01 3.99
N ARG A 301 6.03 -4.45 4.64
CA ARG A 301 6.28 -4.63 6.07
C ARG A 301 5.32 -3.73 6.85
N ASP A 302 4.58 -4.29 7.81
CA ASP A 302 3.73 -3.51 8.73
C ASP A 302 4.63 -2.84 9.77
N LEU A 303 4.82 -1.52 9.70
CA LEU A 303 5.78 -0.84 10.58
C LEU A 303 5.24 -0.66 12.00
N SER A 304 3.92 -0.70 12.17
CA SER A 304 3.27 -0.72 13.48
C SER A 304 3.31 -2.11 14.14
N ARG A 305 3.25 -3.18 13.34
CA ARG A 305 3.34 -4.59 13.77
C ARG A 305 4.48 -5.28 13.03
N ILE A 306 5.70 -4.93 13.41
CA ILE A 306 6.92 -5.25 12.65
C ILE A 306 7.09 -6.75 12.35
N GLU A 307 6.53 -7.64 13.15
CA GLU A 307 6.52 -9.10 12.94
C GLU A 307 5.63 -9.56 11.76
N HIS A 308 4.90 -8.65 11.10
CA HIS A 308 4.01 -8.95 9.98
C HIS A 308 4.50 -8.37 8.65
N ALA A 309 4.23 -9.11 7.56
CA ALA A 309 4.36 -8.62 6.19
C ALA A 309 3.26 -9.18 5.28
N TYR A 310 2.98 -8.48 4.18
CA TYR A 310 1.90 -8.81 3.25
C TYR A 310 2.39 -8.77 1.81
N ALA A 311 2.31 -9.92 1.12
CA ALA A 311 2.76 -10.08 -0.27
C ALA A 311 1.64 -10.56 -1.23
N GLU A 312 0.45 -10.85 -0.70
CA GLU A 312 -0.76 -11.07 -1.51
C GLU A 312 -1.35 -9.72 -1.94
N PRO A 313 -2.21 -9.65 -2.97
CA PRO A 313 -2.81 -8.39 -3.37
C PRO A 313 -3.55 -7.73 -2.19
N PHE A 314 -3.18 -6.50 -1.87
CA PHE A 314 -3.56 -5.79 -0.65
C PHE A 314 -4.48 -4.59 -0.95
N GLU A 315 -5.18 -4.07 0.04
CA GLU A 315 -6.11 -2.92 -0.12
C GLU A 315 -5.40 -1.65 -0.60
N SER A 316 -6.10 -0.81 -1.37
CA SER A 316 -5.58 0.49 -1.85
C SER A 316 -5.63 1.62 -0.81
N ARG A 317 -5.90 1.30 0.46
CA ARG A 317 -6.08 2.26 1.55
C ARG A 317 -4.77 2.92 1.95
N ILE A 318 -4.87 4.18 2.36
CA ILE A 318 -3.79 5.01 2.90
C ILE A 318 -4.23 5.67 4.20
N GLU A 319 -3.33 5.76 5.17
CA GLU A 319 -3.53 6.48 6.43
C GLU A 319 -2.27 7.28 6.78
N PHE A 320 -2.41 8.52 7.25
CA PHE A 320 -1.31 9.27 7.85
C PHE A 320 -0.92 8.62 9.18
N ALA A 321 0.29 8.07 9.24
CA ALA A 321 0.85 7.45 10.42
C ALA A 321 2.38 7.32 10.26
N THR A 322 3.10 7.87 11.23
CA THR A 322 4.56 7.86 11.27
C THR A 322 5.06 6.46 11.63
N ALA A 323 6.13 6.01 10.97
CA ALA A 323 6.82 4.79 11.37
C ALA A 323 7.52 4.99 12.72
N ASP A 324 7.41 4.01 13.61
CA ASP A 324 8.03 4.06 14.93
C ASP A 324 9.11 3.00 15.08
N PHE A 325 10.32 3.47 15.39
CA PHE A 325 11.48 2.63 15.71
C PHE A 325 11.93 2.83 17.16
N GLY A 326 11.11 3.44 18.02
CA GLY A 326 11.38 3.73 19.43
C GLY A 326 11.77 5.19 19.68
N SER A 327 12.21 5.48 20.91
CA SER A 327 12.31 6.85 21.43
C SER A 327 13.28 7.76 20.66
N VAL A 328 12.74 8.60 19.77
CA VAL A 328 13.48 9.67 19.06
C VAL A 328 14.09 10.66 20.06
N ARG A 329 13.40 10.93 21.17
CA ARG A 329 13.89 11.81 22.25
C ARG A 329 15.23 11.33 22.80
N HIS A 330 15.38 10.03 23.05
CA HIS A 330 16.64 9.48 23.53
C HIS A 330 17.64 9.30 22.38
N ALA A 331 17.20 8.76 21.24
CA ALA A 331 18.07 8.53 20.08
C ALA A 331 18.81 9.79 19.61
N SER A 332 18.16 10.96 19.63
CA SER A 332 18.76 12.24 19.24
C SER A 332 19.93 12.67 20.14
N ALA A 333 19.95 12.24 21.41
CA ALA A 333 21.05 12.50 22.34
C ALA A 333 22.30 11.64 22.06
N SER A 334 22.25 10.71 21.10
CA SER A 334 23.44 9.98 20.63
C SER A 334 24.43 10.85 19.86
N GLN A 335 24.05 12.10 19.50
CA GLN A 335 24.89 13.06 18.77
C GLN A 335 25.28 12.61 17.35
N ARG A 336 24.45 11.80 16.69
CA ARG A 336 24.66 11.44 15.28
C ARG A 336 24.60 12.68 14.38
N VAL A 337 25.66 12.94 13.61
CA VAL A 337 25.89 14.22 12.90
C VAL A 337 25.10 14.38 11.60
N ARG A 338 24.84 13.29 10.86
CA ARG A 338 24.24 13.36 9.51
C ARG A 338 22.71 13.40 9.51
N ARG A 339 22.10 12.48 10.25
CA ARG A 339 20.66 12.21 10.21
C ARG A 339 20.24 11.46 11.46
N GLU A 340 18.98 11.61 11.85
CA GLU A 340 18.35 10.73 12.84
C GLU A 340 18.45 9.26 12.42
N ALA A 341 18.66 8.37 13.40
CA ALA A 341 18.77 6.95 13.16
C ALA A 341 17.43 6.25 12.96
N PHE A 342 17.43 5.23 12.11
CA PHE A 342 16.27 4.46 11.65
C PHE A 342 15.30 5.33 10.87
N PHE A 343 15.86 5.96 9.84
CA PHE A 343 15.15 6.92 9.04
C PHE A 343 14.15 6.27 8.07
N TRP A 344 12.86 6.51 8.29
CA TRP A 344 11.79 6.16 7.36
C TRP A 344 11.00 7.44 6.98
N PRO A 345 11.17 7.98 5.76
CA PRO A 345 10.71 9.33 5.44
C PRO A 345 9.20 9.50 5.25
N SER A 346 8.50 8.39 5.01
CA SER A 346 7.09 8.41 4.67
C SER A 346 6.22 8.81 5.87
N PRO A 347 5.28 9.76 5.70
CA PRO A 347 4.31 10.13 6.72
C PRO A 347 3.04 9.26 6.70
N VAL A 348 2.97 8.26 5.80
CA VAL A 348 1.76 7.46 5.56
C VAL A 348 2.06 5.97 5.59
N ARG A 349 1.09 5.18 6.05
CA ARG A 349 1.04 3.72 5.86
C ARG A 349 0.04 3.39 4.76
N VAL A 350 0.22 2.24 4.12
CA VAL A 350 -0.61 1.77 3.00
C VAL A 350 -1.00 0.30 3.20
N GLY A 351 -2.04 -0.16 2.50
CA GLY A 351 -2.41 -1.58 2.52
C GLY A 351 -3.00 -2.04 3.86
N PRO A 352 -2.71 -3.28 4.32
CA PRO A 352 -3.37 -3.84 5.49
C PRO A 352 -3.02 -3.11 6.80
N GLU A 353 -1.83 -2.52 6.88
CA GLU A 353 -1.45 -1.66 8.02
C GLU A 353 -2.39 -0.44 8.10
N ALA A 354 -2.62 0.24 6.98
CA ALA A 354 -3.52 1.38 6.89
C ALA A 354 -4.98 0.97 7.17
N ALA A 355 -5.44 -0.16 6.64
CA ALA A 355 -6.78 -0.69 6.91
C ALA A 355 -7.01 -0.91 8.41
N ARG A 356 -6.04 -1.54 9.09
CA ARG A 356 -6.07 -1.76 10.53
C ARG A 356 -6.04 -0.43 11.31
N LEU A 357 -5.16 0.50 10.96
CA LEU A 357 -5.07 1.82 11.62
C LEU A 357 -6.39 2.59 11.49
N ALA A 358 -6.95 2.65 10.28
CA ALA A 358 -8.25 3.28 10.03
C ALA A 358 -9.39 2.63 10.84
N SER A 359 -9.30 1.33 11.12
CA SER A 359 -10.32 0.64 11.90
C SER A 359 -10.39 1.09 13.36
N MET A 360 -9.32 1.67 13.89
CA MET A 360 -9.19 1.98 15.32
C MET A 360 -9.41 3.46 15.66
N THR A 361 -9.64 4.34 14.68
CA THR A 361 -9.97 5.75 14.98
C THR A 361 -11.35 5.87 15.62
N ASP A 362 -11.52 6.82 16.53
CA ASP A 362 -12.82 7.16 17.13
C ASP A 362 -13.52 8.34 16.42
N GLY A 363 -12.89 8.85 15.35
CA GLY A 363 -13.41 9.90 14.48
C GLY A 363 -13.51 11.30 15.10
N THR A 364 -12.98 11.51 16.30
CA THR A 364 -13.07 12.81 17.00
C THR A 364 -12.11 13.87 16.47
N GLU A 365 -10.99 13.43 15.86
CA GLU A 365 -9.85 14.31 15.57
C GLU A 365 -9.80 14.75 14.10
N GLY A 366 -10.62 14.17 13.22
CA GLY A 366 -10.66 14.50 11.79
C GLY A 366 -10.43 13.29 10.88
N ALA A 367 -10.16 13.55 9.60
CA ALA A 367 -9.85 12.51 8.62
C ALA A 367 -8.35 12.25 8.54
N SER A 368 -7.95 10.99 8.66
CA SER A 368 -6.56 10.53 8.62
C SER A 368 -6.18 9.81 7.33
N GLY A 369 -7.13 9.49 6.45
CA GLY A 369 -6.85 8.69 5.26
C GLY A 369 -8.00 8.57 4.25
N LEU A 370 -7.79 7.71 3.25
CA LEU A 370 -8.74 7.40 2.17
C LEU A 370 -8.74 5.89 1.88
N SER A 371 -9.90 5.34 1.51
CA SER A 371 -10.02 3.97 1.01
C SER A 371 -9.25 3.74 -0.29
N SER A 372 -9.18 4.74 -1.17
CA SER A 372 -8.42 4.67 -2.42
C SER A 372 -8.13 6.04 -3.02
N PRO A 373 -6.86 6.50 -3.02
CA PRO A 373 -6.50 7.77 -3.64
C PRO A 373 -6.65 7.77 -5.17
N LYS A 374 -6.57 6.62 -5.84
CA LYS A 374 -6.71 6.52 -7.31
C LYS A 374 -8.07 7.02 -7.81
N ARG A 375 -9.15 6.84 -7.03
CA ARG A 375 -10.50 7.33 -7.36
C ARG A 375 -10.58 8.86 -7.46
N TYR A 376 -9.65 9.55 -6.83
CA TYR A 376 -9.65 11.01 -6.68
C TYR A 376 -8.51 11.67 -7.44
N LEU A 377 -7.93 11.02 -8.46
CA LEU A 377 -6.92 11.64 -9.30
C LEU A 377 -7.39 12.99 -9.87
N TRP A 378 -8.68 13.10 -10.19
CA TRP A 378 -9.32 14.32 -10.66
C TRP A 378 -9.39 15.44 -9.61
N ASP A 379 -9.42 15.13 -8.31
CA ASP A 379 -9.51 16.13 -7.24
C ASP A 379 -8.12 16.62 -6.81
N GLN A 380 -7.69 17.70 -7.46
CA GLN A 380 -6.41 18.35 -7.22
C GLN A 380 -6.51 19.56 -6.28
N ALA A 381 -7.71 19.92 -5.82
CA ALA A 381 -7.91 21.08 -4.96
C ALA A 381 -7.49 20.77 -3.51
N ALA A 382 -6.92 21.77 -2.83
CA ALA A 382 -6.63 21.65 -1.41
C ALA A 382 -7.94 21.43 -0.63
N ARG A 383 -7.92 20.54 0.36
CA ARG A 383 -9.11 20.27 1.17
C ARG A 383 -9.48 21.46 2.05
N PRO A 384 -10.76 21.69 2.35
CA PRO A 384 -11.14 22.71 3.33
C PRO A 384 -10.57 22.42 4.72
N GLN A 385 -10.64 21.16 5.15
CA GLN A 385 -10.14 20.69 6.45
C GLN A 385 -8.78 19.98 6.29
N PRO A 386 -7.85 20.19 7.25
CA PRO A 386 -6.55 19.54 7.24
C PRO A 386 -6.67 18.03 7.51
N TRP A 387 -5.69 17.28 7.01
CA TRP A 387 -5.48 15.90 7.42
C TRP A 387 -4.84 15.82 8.81
N ILE A 388 -5.10 14.73 9.53
CA ILE A 388 -4.49 14.43 10.82
C ILE A 388 -3.74 13.10 10.79
N ASN A 389 -2.78 12.90 11.71
CA ASN A 389 -2.25 11.55 11.91
C ASN A 389 -3.29 10.68 12.60
N ASN A 390 -3.28 9.42 12.22
CA ASN A 390 -4.03 8.38 12.89
C ASN A 390 -3.39 8.08 14.26
N ASN A 391 -4.18 8.23 15.32
CA ASN A 391 -3.72 8.09 16.70
C ASN A 391 -4.08 6.74 17.33
N ALA A 392 -4.44 5.73 16.52
CA ALA A 392 -4.86 4.44 17.02
C ALA A 392 -3.86 3.71 17.93
N ASN A 393 -2.56 4.00 17.77
CA ASN A 393 -1.50 3.43 18.60
C ASN A 393 -1.17 4.30 19.83
N LEU A 394 -1.82 5.45 20.02
CA LEU A 394 -1.61 6.33 21.17
C LEU A 394 -2.56 5.98 22.33
N SER A 395 -2.16 6.34 23.55
CA SER A 395 -3.08 6.29 24.70
C SER A 395 -4.25 7.26 24.50
N ARG A 396 -5.43 6.94 25.02
CA ARG A 396 -6.66 7.75 24.84
C ARG A 396 -6.53 9.23 25.24
N ASP A 397 -5.63 9.56 26.15
CA ASP A 397 -5.41 10.94 26.63
C ASP A 397 -4.24 11.66 25.92
N ALA A 398 -3.61 11.01 24.93
CA ALA A 398 -2.52 11.63 24.19
C ALA A 398 -3.04 12.59 23.12
N GLU A 399 -2.44 13.77 23.02
CA GLU A 399 -2.79 14.72 21.97
C GLU A 399 -2.45 14.15 20.58
N PRO A 400 -3.29 14.44 19.57
CA PRO A 400 -3.00 14.09 18.19
C PRO A 400 -1.63 14.56 17.75
N GLN A 401 -0.81 13.66 17.25
CA GLN A 401 0.48 14.06 16.72
C GLN A 401 0.29 14.81 15.40
N GLU A 402 0.93 15.97 15.26
CA GLU A 402 0.94 16.66 13.97
C GLU A 402 1.60 15.81 12.88
N ILE A 403 1.03 15.83 11.67
CA ILE A 403 1.71 15.28 10.49
C ILE A 403 2.98 16.08 10.26
N ARG A 404 4.12 15.43 10.51
CA ARG A 404 5.46 15.97 10.37
C ARG A 404 6.33 14.96 9.66
N GLY A 405 7.38 15.46 9.03
CA GLY A 405 8.34 14.59 8.38
C GLY A 405 9.06 15.29 7.23
N PRO A 406 10.11 14.65 6.72
CA PRO A 406 10.97 15.20 5.69
C PRO A 406 10.31 15.22 4.31
N ILE A 407 9.40 14.29 4.01
CA ILE A 407 8.57 14.38 2.80
C ILE A 407 7.62 15.58 2.89
N ILE A 408 6.97 15.76 4.05
CA ILE A 408 6.01 16.84 4.29
C ILE A 408 6.66 18.22 4.10
N SER A 409 7.92 18.39 4.53
CA SER A 409 8.66 19.64 4.36
C SER A 409 9.07 19.95 2.91
N ARG A 410 8.95 18.97 2.00
CA ARG A 410 9.26 19.08 0.57
C ARG A 410 8.03 18.98 -0.32
N LEU A 411 6.83 18.90 0.24
CA LEU A 411 5.59 18.62 -0.49
C LEU A 411 4.61 19.80 -0.42
N THR A 412 4.09 20.25 -1.57
CA THR A 412 2.99 21.23 -1.66
C THR A 412 1.63 20.58 -1.33
N GLU A 413 0.60 21.38 -1.03
CA GLU A 413 -0.77 20.84 -0.82
C GLU A 413 -1.33 20.11 -2.06
N SER A 414 -0.85 20.45 -3.25
CA SER A 414 -1.18 19.77 -4.51
C SER A 414 -0.39 18.48 -4.79
N GLY A 415 0.48 18.07 -3.86
CA GLY A 415 1.24 16.82 -3.97
C GLY A 415 2.42 16.87 -4.94
N ARG A 416 3.04 18.05 -5.11
CA ARG A 416 4.25 18.27 -5.92
C ARG A 416 5.44 18.62 -5.04
N LEU A 417 6.64 18.38 -5.54
CA LEU A 417 7.87 18.83 -4.90
C LEU A 417 7.89 20.38 -4.82
N VAL A 418 8.26 20.91 -3.66
CA VAL A 418 8.38 22.35 -3.41
C VAL A 418 9.55 22.93 -4.20
N ARG A 419 9.26 23.85 -5.11
CA ARG A 419 10.25 24.61 -5.90
C ARG A 419 10.35 26.03 -5.36
N ARG A 420 11.29 26.26 -4.43
CA ARG A 420 11.43 27.53 -3.71
C ARG A 420 11.67 28.71 -4.65
N GLU A 421 12.41 28.48 -5.72
CA GLU A 421 12.67 29.45 -6.79
C GLU A 421 11.40 29.89 -7.54
N LYS A 422 10.32 29.09 -7.48
CA LYS A 422 9.00 29.43 -8.04
C LYS A 422 8.05 30.01 -6.99
N GLY A 423 8.52 30.26 -5.77
CA GLY A 423 7.70 30.73 -4.66
C GLY A 423 6.79 29.66 -4.05
N ASP A 424 7.00 28.38 -4.38
CA ASP A 424 6.22 27.29 -3.77
C ASP A 424 6.52 27.22 -2.27
N LEU A 425 5.46 27.00 -1.48
CA LEU A 425 5.57 26.74 -0.05
C LEU A 425 5.24 25.28 0.25
N PRO A 426 5.88 24.67 1.26
CA PRO A 426 5.43 23.39 1.81
C PRO A 426 3.97 23.49 2.25
N GLY A 427 3.26 22.36 2.23
CA GLY A 427 1.86 22.25 2.67
C GLY A 427 1.69 22.42 4.18
N LEU A 428 2.01 23.60 4.71
CA LEU A 428 2.06 23.89 6.14
C LEU A 428 0.71 23.71 6.85
N MET A 429 -0.40 23.87 6.14
CA MET A 429 -1.75 23.66 6.69
C MET A 429 -2.21 22.21 6.54
N ARG A 430 -1.43 21.32 5.93
CA ARG A 430 -1.74 19.90 5.72
C ARG A 430 -3.09 19.67 5.04
N ARG A 431 -3.52 20.57 4.16
CA ARG A 431 -4.76 20.47 3.38
C ARG A 431 -4.52 19.80 2.02
N TYR A 432 -3.74 18.73 2.04
CA TYR A 432 -3.38 17.99 0.82
C TYR A 432 -4.63 17.61 0.03
N SER A 433 -4.59 17.78 -1.30
CA SER A 433 -5.68 17.31 -2.16
C SER A 433 -5.82 15.80 -2.10
N ARG A 434 -7.01 15.27 -2.41
CA ARG A 434 -7.19 13.80 -2.44
C ARG A 434 -6.27 13.14 -3.49
N SER A 435 -6.00 13.81 -4.60
CA SER A 435 -5.01 13.40 -5.60
C SER A 435 -3.57 13.37 -5.05
N ALA A 436 -3.20 14.28 -4.14
CA ALA A 436 -1.87 14.31 -3.52
C ALA A 436 -1.58 13.09 -2.62
N LEU A 437 -2.61 12.49 -2.03
CA LEU A 437 -2.47 11.23 -1.27
C LEU A 437 -2.00 10.08 -2.18
N TYR A 438 -2.29 10.12 -3.49
CA TYR A 438 -1.74 9.16 -4.44
C TYR A 438 -0.21 9.29 -4.58
N THR A 439 0.33 10.54 -4.60
CA THR A 439 1.79 10.77 -4.54
C THR A 439 2.40 10.14 -3.29
N LEU A 440 1.78 10.39 -2.12
CA LEU A 440 2.27 9.89 -0.83
C LEU A 440 2.23 8.35 -0.76
N MET A 441 1.16 7.74 -1.28
CA MET A 441 1.04 6.28 -1.38
C MET A 441 2.18 5.70 -2.24
N LEU A 442 2.47 6.31 -3.39
CA LEU A 442 3.57 5.88 -4.25
C LEU A 442 4.93 6.06 -3.57
N CYS A 443 5.15 7.15 -2.81
CA CYS A 443 6.36 7.32 -2.02
C CYS A 443 6.56 6.15 -1.04
N GLU A 444 5.52 5.77 -0.29
CA GLU A 444 5.59 4.64 0.66
C GLU A 444 5.90 3.31 -0.06
N LEU A 445 5.22 3.02 -1.17
CA LEU A 445 5.48 1.81 -1.96
C LEU A 445 6.92 1.75 -2.50
N LEU A 446 7.47 2.89 -2.93
CA LEU A 446 8.86 2.99 -3.37
C LEU A 446 9.84 2.75 -2.21
N ILE A 447 9.60 3.30 -1.03
CA ILE A 447 10.47 3.11 0.15
C ILE A 447 10.45 1.63 0.59
N GLN A 448 9.26 1.00 0.63
CA GLN A 448 9.11 -0.43 0.91
C GLN A 448 9.89 -1.27 -0.11
N ALA A 449 9.75 -0.97 -1.41
CA ALA A 449 10.48 -1.67 -2.47
C ALA A 449 12.00 -1.50 -2.34
N LEU A 450 12.50 -0.28 -2.09
CA LEU A 450 13.93 0.00 -1.90
C LEU A 450 14.53 -0.75 -0.71
N SER A 451 13.80 -0.86 0.41
CA SER A 451 14.21 -1.67 1.55
C SER A 451 14.22 -3.17 1.18
N GLN A 452 13.15 -3.66 0.52
CA GLN A 452 13.00 -5.07 0.18
C GLN A 452 14.06 -5.58 -0.80
N ILE A 453 14.38 -4.85 -1.88
CA ILE A 453 15.32 -5.32 -2.92
C ILE A 453 16.73 -5.58 -2.37
N ASN A 454 17.13 -4.88 -1.30
CA ASN A 454 18.44 -5.03 -0.66
C ASN A 454 18.42 -5.86 0.63
N SER A 455 17.25 -6.36 1.03
CA SER A 455 17.11 -7.22 2.21
C SER A 455 17.91 -8.52 2.10
N VAL A 456 18.39 -9.00 3.24
CA VAL A 456 19.19 -10.24 3.33
C VAL A 456 18.38 -11.43 2.83
N GLU A 457 17.11 -11.53 3.22
CA GLU A 457 16.19 -12.59 2.79
C GLU A 457 16.05 -12.67 1.27
N VAL A 458 15.91 -11.51 0.61
CA VAL A 458 15.81 -11.46 -0.85
C VAL A 458 17.14 -11.83 -1.50
N ARG A 459 18.25 -11.21 -1.08
CA ARG A 459 19.54 -11.44 -1.75
C ARG A 459 20.09 -12.85 -1.53
N ARG A 460 19.91 -13.45 -0.35
CA ARG A 460 20.46 -14.79 -0.01
C ARG A 460 19.93 -15.89 -0.91
N ASN A 461 18.69 -15.76 -1.37
CA ASN A 461 18.02 -16.76 -2.21
C ASN A 461 18.21 -16.53 -3.72
N ARG A 462 19.13 -15.63 -4.11
CA ARG A 462 19.33 -15.20 -5.50
C ARG A 462 20.80 -15.25 -5.93
N PRO A 463 21.08 -15.32 -7.24
CA PRO A 463 22.42 -15.12 -7.77
C PRO A 463 23.02 -13.78 -7.33
N ASP A 464 24.34 -13.68 -7.36
CA ASP A 464 25.07 -12.45 -7.03
C ASP A 464 24.64 -11.84 -5.69
N SER A 465 24.42 -12.67 -4.66
CA SER A 465 23.85 -12.26 -3.37
C SER A 465 24.62 -11.14 -2.67
N ALA A 466 25.92 -11.01 -2.94
CA ALA A 466 26.78 -9.93 -2.44
C ALA A 466 26.61 -8.59 -3.20
N SER A 467 26.03 -8.60 -4.40
CA SER A 467 25.88 -7.38 -5.21
C SER A 467 24.68 -6.52 -4.74
N PRO A 468 24.81 -5.19 -4.72
CA PRO A 468 23.69 -4.31 -4.42
C PRO A 468 22.61 -4.39 -5.51
N ARG A 469 21.35 -4.28 -5.11
CA ARG A 469 20.21 -4.13 -6.03
C ARG A 469 19.89 -2.66 -6.19
N ARG A 470 19.60 -2.26 -7.43
CA ARG A 470 19.13 -0.90 -7.75
C ARG A 470 17.78 -0.95 -8.44
N LEU A 471 16.91 -0.01 -8.11
CA LEU A 471 15.66 0.17 -8.84
C LEU A 471 15.95 0.87 -10.17
N ARG A 472 15.83 0.16 -11.29
CA ARG A 472 16.14 0.66 -12.64
C ARG A 472 14.91 1.21 -13.36
N GLN A 473 13.76 0.60 -13.12
CA GLN A 473 12.50 0.97 -13.79
C GLN A 473 11.32 0.75 -12.86
N VAL A 474 10.33 1.64 -12.94
CA VAL A 474 9.01 1.48 -12.34
C VAL A 474 8.00 1.38 -13.47
N ILE A 475 7.26 0.28 -13.51
CA ILE A 475 6.23 -0.03 -14.50
C ILE A 475 4.89 0.00 -13.77
N LEU A 476 3.96 0.84 -14.20
CA LEU A 476 2.64 0.95 -13.59
C LEU A 476 1.57 0.66 -14.63
N THR A 477 0.69 -0.31 -14.36
CA THR A 477 -0.44 -0.63 -15.25
C THR A 477 -1.60 0.34 -15.07
N LEU A 478 -2.35 0.56 -16.15
CA LEU A 478 -3.50 1.47 -16.18
C LEU A 478 -4.78 0.73 -16.62
N PRO A 479 -5.98 1.16 -16.18
CA PRO A 479 -7.23 0.71 -16.76
C PRO A 479 -7.28 1.04 -18.25
N THR A 480 -7.93 0.17 -19.02
CA THR A 480 -7.85 0.15 -20.49
C THR A 480 -8.35 1.43 -21.15
N ALA A 481 -9.43 2.01 -20.62
CA ALA A 481 -10.03 3.25 -21.11
C ALA A 481 -9.82 4.44 -20.17
N THR A 482 -8.66 4.50 -19.51
CA THR A 482 -8.30 5.67 -18.69
C THR A 482 -8.25 6.94 -19.57
N PRO A 483 -8.98 8.03 -19.23
CA PRO A 483 -8.90 9.30 -19.96
C PRO A 483 -7.47 9.87 -20.00
N LEU A 484 -7.08 10.56 -21.08
CA LEU A 484 -5.75 11.16 -21.23
C LEU A 484 -5.43 12.13 -20.08
N ALA A 485 -6.44 12.87 -19.60
CA ALA A 485 -6.30 13.74 -18.44
C ALA A 485 -5.89 12.98 -17.16
N GLU A 486 -6.49 11.81 -16.89
CA GLU A 486 -6.11 10.97 -15.75
C GLU A 486 -4.74 10.31 -15.94
N GLN A 487 -4.41 9.88 -17.16
CA GLN A 487 -3.08 9.35 -17.49
C GLN A 487 -1.98 10.38 -17.22
N LYS A 488 -2.22 11.64 -17.59
CA LYS A 488 -1.32 12.77 -17.30
C LYS A 488 -1.14 12.97 -15.80
N VAL A 489 -2.24 13.03 -15.04
CA VAL A 489 -2.15 13.17 -13.58
C VAL A 489 -1.38 11.99 -12.97
N MET A 490 -1.64 10.75 -13.37
CA MET A 490 -0.90 9.59 -12.85
C MET A 490 0.59 9.68 -13.16
N ARG A 491 0.96 10.06 -14.39
CA ARG A 491 2.34 10.29 -14.80
C ARG A 491 3.01 11.36 -13.96
N ASP A 492 2.35 12.48 -13.72
CA ASP A 492 2.86 13.54 -12.86
C ASP A 492 3.06 13.06 -11.42
N ARG A 493 2.10 12.32 -10.86
CA ARG A 493 2.15 11.81 -9.48
C ARG A 493 3.32 10.85 -9.26
N ILE A 494 3.54 9.88 -10.15
CA ILE A 494 4.68 8.96 -10.01
C ILE A 494 6.03 9.68 -10.22
N ASN A 495 6.10 10.61 -11.17
CA ASN A 495 7.29 11.43 -11.38
C ASN A 495 7.65 12.25 -10.15
N GLU A 496 6.67 12.93 -9.54
CA GLU A 496 6.86 13.72 -8.32
C GLU A 496 7.20 12.81 -7.13
N ALA A 497 6.51 11.68 -6.94
CA ALA A 497 6.83 10.71 -5.89
C ALA A 497 8.30 10.25 -5.95
N MET A 498 8.79 9.92 -7.16
CA MET A 498 10.18 9.52 -7.35
C MET A 498 11.16 10.68 -7.09
N LYS A 499 10.85 11.93 -7.49
CA LYS A 499 11.70 13.08 -7.15
C LYS A 499 11.79 13.27 -5.64
N ILE A 500 10.64 13.24 -4.96
CA ILE A 500 10.54 13.42 -3.51
C ILE A 500 11.34 12.36 -2.77
N VAL A 501 11.17 11.08 -3.11
CA VAL A 501 11.90 9.99 -2.44
C VAL A 501 13.42 10.13 -2.65
N TRP A 502 13.88 10.42 -3.88
CA TRP A 502 15.31 10.55 -4.16
C TRP A 502 15.96 11.75 -3.44
N GLU A 503 15.31 12.91 -3.48
CA GLU A 503 15.80 14.12 -2.78
C GLU A 503 15.81 13.88 -1.27
N VAL A 504 14.71 13.38 -0.70
CA VAL A 504 14.61 13.17 0.75
C VAL A 504 15.56 12.08 1.24
N MET A 505 15.80 11.03 0.46
CA MET A 505 16.77 10.01 0.82
C MET A 505 18.22 10.50 0.70
N GLY A 506 18.47 11.63 0.03
CA GLY A 506 19.81 12.19 -0.20
C GLY A 506 20.58 11.47 -1.30
N PHE A 507 19.88 10.76 -2.19
CA PHE A 507 20.50 9.97 -3.27
C PHE A 507 21.06 10.85 -4.39
N ASP A 508 20.54 12.07 -4.55
CA ASP A 508 21.03 13.04 -5.54
C ASP A 508 22.36 13.71 -5.12
N GLU A 509 22.71 13.67 -3.83
CA GLU A 509 23.87 14.35 -3.25
C GLU A 509 25.11 13.44 -3.13
N THR A 510 25.01 12.16 -3.49
CA THR A 510 26.12 11.23 -3.33
C THR A 510 27.24 11.52 -4.36
N PRO A 511 28.50 11.70 -3.93
CA PRO A 511 29.65 11.80 -4.84
C PRO A 511 29.73 10.59 -5.78
N ASP A 512 30.49 10.73 -6.88
CA ASP A 512 30.74 9.76 -7.97
C ASP A 512 31.12 8.32 -7.53
N GLY A 513 31.22 8.08 -6.22
CA GLY A 513 31.37 6.82 -5.51
C GLY A 513 30.23 5.82 -5.69
N ASN A 514 29.05 6.18 -5.20
CA ASN A 514 27.89 5.28 -5.06
C ASN A 514 26.81 5.54 -6.13
N ALA A 515 27.12 6.42 -7.09
CA ALA A 515 26.17 6.99 -8.03
C ALA A 515 25.44 5.96 -8.92
N ALA A 516 26.03 4.79 -9.18
CA ALA A 516 25.42 3.79 -10.07
C ALA A 516 24.25 3.01 -9.43
N ALA A 517 24.29 2.74 -8.12
CA ALA A 517 23.25 1.99 -7.40
C ALA A 517 22.09 2.88 -6.96
N LEU A 518 22.32 4.20 -6.88
CA LEU A 518 21.37 5.19 -6.37
C LEU A 518 20.75 6.05 -7.50
N GLN A 519 20.93 5.67 -8.77
CA GLN A 519 20.32 6.38 -9.90
C GLN A 519 18.80 6.31 -9.83
N LYS A 520 18.15 7.41 -10.23
CA LYS A 520 16.70 7.46 -10.33
C LYS A 520 16.19 6.53 -11.44
N PRO A 521 15.15 5.71 -11.19
CA PRO A 521 14.63 4.80 -12.19
C PRO A 521 13.94 5.54 -13.34
N SER A 522 13.76 4.83 -14.45
CA SER A 522 12.83 5.24 -15.52
C SER A 522 11.39 4.83 -15.18
N ILE A 523 10.41 5.47 -15.82
CA ILE A 523 8.97 5.16 -15.64
C ILE A 523 8.40 4.62 -16.95
N LEU A 524 7.57 3.59 -16.87
CA LEU A 524 6.77 3.07 -17.99
C LEU A 524 5.28 3.01 -17.60
N LEU A 525 4.42 3.60 -18.42
CA LEU A 525 2.98 3.75 -18.19
C LEU A 525 2.12 3.36 -19.42
N ASP A 526 2.70 2.63 -20.38
CA ASP A 526 2.07 2.37 -21.68
C ASP A 526 1.15 1.14 -21.69
N TRP A 527 1.23 0.30 -20.66
CA TRP A 527 0.55 -1.00 -20.62
C TRP A 527 -0.73 -0.95 -19.79
N ASP A 528 -1.81 -1.49 -20.36
CA ASP A 528 -3.10 -1.60 -19.70
C ASP A 528 -3.33 -2.98 -19.04
N GLU A 529 -4.20 -3.00 -18.02
CA GLU A 529 -4.54 -4.18 -17.21
C GLU A 529 -5.09 -5.34 -18.06
N ALA A 530 -5.93 -5.05 -19.07
CA ALA A 530 -6.55 -6.07 -19.90
C ALA A 530 -5.54 -6.68 -20.90
N THR A 531 -4.71 -5.88 -21.57
CA THR A 531 -3.59 -6.35 -22.41
C THR A 531 -2.66 -7.28 -21.63
N CYS A 532 -2.34 -6.94 -20.39
CA CYS A 532 -1.49 -7.76 -19.53
C CYS A 532 -2.08 -9.17 -19.32
N THR A 533 -3.39 -9.28 -19.14
CA THR A 533 -4.07 -10.57 -18.99
C THR A 533 -3.91 -11.48 -20.21
N HIS A 534 -3.89 -10.93 -21.43
CA HIS A 534 -3.66 -11.71 -22.66
C HIS A 534 -2.31 -12.43 -22.62
N LEU A 535 -1.27 -11.74 -22.13
CA LEU A 535 0.07 -12.31 -22.10
C LEU A 535 0.22 -13.45 -21.11
N VAL A 536 -0.51 -13.42 -20.00
CA VAL A 536 -0.52 -14.55 -19.06
C VAL A 536 -1.02 -15.82 -19.75
N TYR A 537 -2.14 -15.71 -20.48
CA TYR A 537 -2.69 -16.82 -21.25
C TYR A 537 -1.74 -17.27 -22.37
N LEU A 538 -1.30 -16.32 -23.22
CA LEU A 538 -0.42 -16.61 -24.36
C LEU A 538 0.91 -17.24 -23.94
N TYR A 539 1.58 -16.66 -22.95
CA TYR A 539 2.84 -17.19 -22.45
C TYR A 539 2.64 -18.61 -21.91
N ASN A 540 1.56 -18.84 -21.14
CA ASN A 540 1.27 -20.17 -20.63
C ASN A 540 1.05 -21.19 -21.76
N GLU A 541 0.18 -20.89 -22.72
CA GLU A 541 -0.08 -21.84 -23.80
C GLU A 541 1.17 -22.11 -24.61
N ILE A 542 1.86 -21.05 -25.04
CA ILE A 542 3.01 -21.17 -25.93
C ILE A 542 4.17 -21.89 -25.23
N GLN A 543 4.56 -21.46 -24.03
CA GLN A 543 5.75 -21.99 -23.37
C GLN A 543 5.50 -23.32 -22.67
N ASP A 544 4.38 -23.46 -21.95
CA ASP A 544 4.10 -24.65 -21.14
C ASP A 544 3.49 -25.79 -21.96
N ARG A 545 2.55 -25.49 -22.87
CA ARG A 545 1.79 -26.51 -23.61
C ARG A 545 2.30 -26.76 -25.03
N PHE A 546 2.82 -25.74 -25.70
CA PHE A 546 3.36 -25.81 -27.06
C PHE A 546 4.89 -25.74 -27.10
N HIS A 547 5.57 -25.84 -25.96
CA HIS A 547 7.03 -25.92 -25.85
C HIS A 547 7.81 -24.83 -26.62
N GLY A 548 7.25 -23.61 -26.66
CA GLY A 548 7.87 -22.47 -27.33
C GLY A 548 7.61 -22.42 -28.84
N THR A 549 6.47 -22.91 -29.33
CA THR A 549 6.10 -22.86 -30.75
C THR A 549 4.87 -21.98 -31.03
N PRO A 550 5.01 -20.63 -31.06
CA PRO A 550 3.90 -19.72 -31.31
C PRO A 550 3.11 -20.00 -32.59
N ARG A 551 3.78 -20.37 -33.68
CA ARG A 551 3.13 -20.65 -34.96
C ARG A 551 2.16 -21.84 -34.89
N GLU A 552 2.56 -22.94 -34.23
CA GLU A 552 1.70 -24.11 -34.09
C GLU A 552 0.46 -23.79 -33.25
N PHE A 553 0.65 -23.04 -32.17
CA PHE A 553 -0.45 -22.55 -31.34
C PHE A 553 -1.43 -21.70 -32.15
N VAL A 554 -0.94 -20.71 -32.92
CA VAL A 554 -1.79 -19.87 -33.77
C VAL A 554 -2.54 -20.70 -34.81
N ASN A 555 -1.86 -21.64 -35.48
CA ASN A 555 -2.48 -22.51 -36.49
C ASN A 555 -3.62 -23.37 -35.94
N LEU A 556 -3.48 -23.88 -34.71
CA LEU A 556 -4.50 -24.69 -34.09
C LEU A 556 -5.69 -23.85 -33.60
N VAL A 557 -5.41 -22.69 -33.02
CA VAL A 557 -6.41 -21.92 -32.28
C VAL A 557 -7.17 -20.94 -33.15
N ALA A 558 -6.54 -20.33 -34.15
CA ALA A 558 -7.22 -19.38 -35.04
C ALA A 558 -8.36 -20.06 -35.80
N ARG A 559 -9.51 -19.38 -35.94
CA ARG A 559 -10.71 -19.91 -36.62
C ARG A 559 -10.47 -20.22 -38.10
N ASP A 560 -9.51 -19.56 -38.74
CA ASP A 560 -9.12 -19.78 -40.14
C ASP A 560 -8.07 -20.89 -40.32
N GLY A 561 -7.66 -21.56 -39.23
CA GLY A 561 -6.59 -22.55 -39.23
C GLY A 561 -5.18 -21.96 -39.38
N GLY A 562 -4.99 -20.70 -39.00
CA GLY A 562 -3.70 -19.99 -39.07
C GLY A 562 -3.33 -19.49 -40.46
N LYS A 563 -4.25 -19.54 -41.44
CA LYS A 563 -3.99 -19.11 -42.82
C LYS A 563 -3.53 -17.64 -42.90
N SER A 564 -4.07 -16.80 -42.02
CA SER A 564 -3.65 -15.39 -41.89
C SER A 564 -2.40 -15.19 -41.04
N GLY A 565 -1.94 -16.19 -40.29
CA GLY A 565 -0.90 -16.05 -39.27
C GLY A 565 -1.30 -15.17 -38.08
N LYS A 566 -2.61 -14.92 -37.89
CA LYS A 566 -3.16 -14.02 -36.88
C LYS A 566 -4.04 -14.78 -35.90
N LEU A 567 -3.99 -14.37 -34.65
CA LEU A 567 -4.87 -14.82 -33.58
C LEU A 567 -5.47 -13.61 -32.87
N ARG A 568 -6.79 -13.48 -32.91
CA ARG A 568 -7.50 -12.37 -32.27
C ARG A 568 -8.08 -12.80 -30.93
N ILE A 569 -7.64 -12.15 -29.86
CA ILE A 569 -8.07 -12.45 -28.50
C ILE A 569 -8.79 -11.22 -27.96
N ALA A 570 -9.91 -11.44 -27.28
CA ALA A 570 -10.55 -10.43 -26.45
C ALA A 570 -10.32 -10.76 -24.97
N SER A 571 -10.23 -9.74 -24.12
CA SER A 571 -10.26 -9.90 -22.66
C SER A 571 -11.25 -8.92 -22.05
N ILE A 572 -12.18 -9.43 -21.26
CA ILE A 572 -13.04 -8.64 -20.37
C ILE A 572 -12.47 -8.78 -18.96
N ASP A 573 -11.98 -7.69 -18.40
CA ASP A 573 -11.45 -7.63 -17.03
C ASP A 573 -12.40 -6.84 -16.14
N ILE A 574 -12.90 -7.47 -15.07
CA ILE A 574 -13.88 -6.88 -14.15
C ILE A 574 -13.16 -6.54 -12.85
N GLY A 575 -12.71 -5.30 -12.73
CA GLY A 575 -11.99 -4.81 -11.56
C GLY A 575 -12.90 -4.46 -10.36
N GLY A 576 -12.33 -3.74 -9.40
CA GLY A 576 -13.09 -3.16 -8.29
C GLY A 576 -13.87 -1.89 -8.70
N GLY A 577 -13.31 -1.07 -9.59
CA GLY A 577 -13.96 0.19 -10.01
C GLY A 577 -14.18 0.37 -11.51
N THR A 578 -13.62 -0.50 -12.35
CA THR A 578 -13.83 -0.46 -13.81
C THR A 578 -14.04 -1.87 -14.36
N THR A 579 -14.81 -1.97 -15.44
CA THR A 579 -14.86 -3.15 -16.31
C THR A 579 -14.29 -2.78 -17.66
N ASP A 580 -13.24 -3.47 -18.09
CA ASP A 580 -12.43 -3.11 -19.25
C ASP A 580 -12.47 -4.20 -20.31
N LEU A 581 -12.55 -3.81 -21.59
CA LEU A 581 -12.45 -4.70 -22.75
C LEU A 581 -11.21 -4.33 -23.58
N MET A 582 -10.38 -5.31 -23.89
CA MET A 582 -9.28 -5.19 -24.85
C MET A 582 -9.33 -6.28 -25.90
N ILE A 583 -9.27 -5.90 -27.18
CA ILE A 583 -9.18 -6.80 -28.33
C ILE A 583 -7.82 -6.59 -29.00
N LEU A 584 -6.99 -7.64 -28.97
CA LEU A 584 -5.68 -7.68 -29.61
C LEU A 584 -5.68 -8.69 -30.76
N SER A 585 -5.00 -8.33 -31.85
CA SER A 585 -4.62 -9.26 -32.90
C SER A 585 -3.13 -9.57 -32.77
N HIS A 586 -2.78 -10.82 -32.48
CA HIS A 586 -1.41 -11.29 -32.41
C HIS A 586 -1.00 -11.88 -33.75
N GLU A 587 -0.06 -11.24 -34.42
CA GLU A 587 0.46 -11.68 -35.72
C GLU A 587 1.86 -12.28 -35.56
N ILE A 588 2.10 -13.45 -36.17
CA ILE A 588 3.46 -13.99 -36.27
C ILE A 588 4.24 -13.13 -37.26
N GLN A 589 5.40 -12.59 -36.84
CA GLN A 589 6.23 -11.79 -37.73
C GLN A 589 6.63 -12.60 -38.97
N PRO A 590 6.49 -12.04 -40.19
CA PRO A 590 6.89 -12.74 -41.42
C PRO A 590 8.33 -13.26 -41.34
N ASN A 591 8.54 -14.47 -41.84
CA ASN A 591 9.84 -15.18 -41.83
C ASN A 591 10.41 -15.50 -40.43
N THR A 592 9.57 -15.48 -39.39
CA THR A 592 9.93 -15.94 -38.04
C THR A 592 8.92 -16.98 -37.56
N ASP A 593 9.30 -17.81 -36.58
CA ASP A 593 8.37 -18.78 -35.95
C ASP A 593 8.07 -18.46 -34.48
N THR A 594 8.86 -17.56 -33.88
CA THR A 594 8.87 -17.30 -32.43
C THR A 594 8.51 -15.87 -32.06
N VAL A 595 8.37 -14.96 -33.03
CA VAL A 595 8.11 -13.53 -32.77
C VAL A 595 6.64 -13.20 -32.95
N LEU A 596 6.00 -12.78 -31.86
CA LEU A 596 4.61 -12.30 -31.85
C LEU A 596 4.55 -10.77 -31.86
N MET A 597 3.73 -10.23 -32.75
CA MET A 597 3.43 -8.81 -32.88
C MET A 597 1.98 -8.55 -32.48
N PRO A 598 1.72 -8.12 -31.22
CA PRO A 598 0.40 -7.69 -30.80
C PRO A 598 0.01 -6.35 -31.46
N GLN A 599 -1.20 -6.29 -31.99
CA GLN A 599 -1.81 -5.09 -32.54
C GLN A 599 -3.12 -4.80 -31.81
N GLN A 600 -3.25 -3.61 -31.23
CA GLN A 600 -4.50 -3.17 -30.59
C GLN A 600 -5.57 -2.91 -31.65
N VAL A 601 -6.67 -3.68 -31.59
CA VAL A 601 -7.79 -3.59 -32.55
C VAL A 601 -8.89 -2.70 -31.99
N PHE A 602 -9.28 -2.94 -30.74
CA PHE A 602 -10.33 -2.20 -30.07
C PHE A 602 -10.10 -2.23 -28.56
N ARG A 603 -10.49 -1.17 -27.86
CA ARG A 603 -10.41 -1.04 -26.41
C ARG A 603 -11.63 -0.28 -25.91
N GLU A 604 -12.13 -0.58 -24.73
CA GLU A 604 -13.20 0.14 -24.05
C GLU A 604 -13.12 -0.08 -22.53
N GLY A 605 -13.75 0.79 -21.74
CA GLY A 605 -13.91 0.59 -20.30
C GLY A 605 -15.07 1.38 -19.70
N PHE A 606 -15.71 0.78 -18.69
CA PHE A 606 -16.85 1.34 -17.98
C PHE A 606 -16.54 1.53 -16.50
N ARG A 607 -17.01 2.63 -15.90
CA ARG A 607 -16.98 2.85 -14.43
C ARG A 607 -18.16 2.14 -13.75
N LEU A 608 -18.28 0.84 -14.02
CA LEU A 608 -19.25 -0.07 -13.40
C LEU A 608 -18.54 -1.40 -13.14
N ALA A 609 -18.39 -1.80 -11.87
CA ALA A 609 -17.58 -2.96 -11.51
C ALA A 609 -17.93 -3.54 -10.12
N GLY A 610 -16.96 -4.18 -9.46
CA GLY A 610 -17.16 -4.90 -8.20
C GLY A 610 -17.66 -4.05 -7.03
N ASP A 611 -17.22 -2.80 -6.91
CA ASP A 611 -17.65 -1.93 -5.81
C ASP A 611 -19.10 -1.45 -5.97
N ASP A 612 -19.57 -1.33 -7.21
CA ASP A 612 -20.98 -1.00 -7.48
C ASP A 612 -21.88 -2.20 -7.16
N LEU A 613 -21.42 -3.44 -7.46
CA LEU A 613 -22.08 -4.66 -7.00
C LEU A 613 -22.16 -4.73 -5.47
N LEU A 614 -21.06 -4.38 -4.78
CA LEU A 614 -21.03 -4.33 -3.33
C LEU A 614 -22.06 -3.35 -2.79
N LYS A 615 -22.11 -2.13 -3.33
CA LYS A 615 -23.10 -1.12 -2.94
C LYS A 615 -24.52 -1.64 -3.16
N GLU A 616 -24.81 -2.20 -4.33
CA GLU A 616 -26.14 -2.74 -4.68
C GLU A 616 -26.59 -3.84 -3.70
N ILE A 617 -25.70 -4.79 -3.39
CA ILE A 617 -25.98 -5.88 -2.43
C ILE A 617 -26.20 -5.32 -1.02
N ILE A 618 -25.42 -4.32 -0.60
CA ILE A 618 -25.62 -3.71 0.71
C ILE A 618 -26.99 -3.03 0.77
N GLU A 619 -27.32 -2.20 -0.22
CA GLU A 619 -28.53 -1.39 -0.26
C GLU A 619 -29.81 -2.21 -0.40
N HIS A 620 -29.79 -3.28 -1.21
CA HIS A 620 -30.95 -4.11 -1.52
C HIS A 620 -31.04 -5.40 -0.70
N HIS A 621 -30.00 -5.81 0.04
CA HIS A 621 -30.00 -7.09 0.75
C HIS A 621 -29.54 -7.00 2.20
N VAL A 622 -28.39 -6.35 2.46
CA VAL A 622 -27.85 -6.26 3.83
C VAL A 622 -28.64 -5.27 4.69
N LEU A 623 -28.90 -4.05 4.20
CA LEU A 623 -29.65 -3.03 4.94
C LEU A 623 -31.08 -3.48 5.28
N PRO A 624 -31.85 -4.10 4.35
CA PRO A 624 -33.14 -4.69 4.69
C PRO A 624 -33.05 -5.77 5.79
N GLY A 625 -32.06 -6.66 5.72
CA GLY A 625 -31.87 -7.68 6.77
C GLY A 625 -31.54 -7.10 8.15
N ILE A 626 -30.79 -5.99 8.19
CA ILE A 626 -30.56 -5.23 9.43
C ILE A 626 -31.89 -4.61 9.91
N SER A 627 -32.70 -4.06 9.00
CA SER A 627 -34.02 -3.50 9.35
C SER A 627 -34.93 -4.56 9.98
N ASP A 628 -35.02 -5.74 9.36
CA ASP A 628 -35.78 -6.88 9.87
C ASP A 628 -35.28 -7.34 11.25
N TRP A 629 -33.96 -7.39 11.43
CA TRP A 629 -33.36 -7.70 12.73
C TRP A 629 -33.71 -6.66 13.80
N LEU A 630 -33.60 -5.37 13.48
CA LEU A 630 -33.97 -4.27 14.38
C LEU A 630 -35.46 -4.33 14.78
N HIS A 631 -36.33 -4.66 13.81
CA HIS A 631 -37.74 -4.90 14.09
C HIS A 631 -37.93 -6.02 15.10
N GLY A 632 -37.23 -7.15 14.92
CA GLY A 632 -37.22 -8.29 15.85
C GLY A 632 -36.68 -7.95 17.24
N GLN A 633 -35.81 -6.94 17.36
CA GLN A 633 -35.33 -6.42 18.65
C GLN A 633 -36.32 -5.44 19.31
N GLY A 634 -37.43 -5.09 18.67
CA GLY A 634 -38.45 -4.18 19.21
C GLY A 634 -38.23 -2.71 18.87
N VAL A 635 -37.40 -2.38 17.87
CA VAL A 635 -37.28 -1.02 17.33
C VAL A 635 -38.57 -0.67 16.58
N SER A 636 -39.20 0.44 16.97
CA SER A 636 -40.51 0.87 16.42
C SER A 636 -40.47 1.35 14.96
N GLN A 637 -39.38 1.98 14.52
CA GLN A 637 -39.19 2.51 13.15
C GLN A 637 -37.83 2.07 12.58
N PRO A 638 -37.66 0.76 12.25
CA PRO A 638 -36.36 0.20 11.90
C PRO A 638 -35.78 0.80 10.61
N ASP A 639 -36.60 0.98 9.58
CA ASP A 639 -36.21 1.62 8.31
C ASP A 639 -35.69 3.06 8.50
N ARG A 640 -36.32 3.81 9.40
CA ARG A 640 -35.90 5.17 9.74
C ARG A 640 -34.57 5.16 10.48
N ALA A 641 -34.35 4.19 11.38
CA ALA A 641 -33.09 4.01 12.09
C ALA A 641 -31.94 3.66 11.13
N VAL A 642 -32.17 2.71 10.21
CA VAL A 642 -31.21 2.38 9.14
C VAL A 642 -30.90 3.60 8.28
N SER A 643 -31.93 4.33 7.87
CA SER A 643 -31.77 5.57 7.09
C SER A 643 -31.07 6.69 7.87
N GLN A 644 -31.16 6.71 9.20
CA GLN A 644 -30.46 7.67 10.06
C GLN A 644 -28.98 7.31 10.22
N LEU A 645 -28.65 6.01 10.27
CA LEU A 645 -27.28 5.53 10.34
C LEU A 645 -26.55 5.72 9.01
N PHE A 646 -27.16 5.31 7.90
CA PHE A 646 -26.45 5.17 6.61
C PHE A 646 -26.88 6.15 5.53
N GLY A 647 -27.98 6.89 5.73
CA GLY A 647 -28.45 7.88 4.76
C GLY A 647 -27.50 9.07 4.58
N GLY A 648 -27.86 9.94 3.63
CA GLY A 648 -27.13 11.18 3.35
C GLY A 648 -27.01 12.11 4.56
N ASN A 649 -26.08 13.07 4.49
CA ASN A 649 -25.85 14.04 5.56
C ASN A 649 -27.12 14.86 5.83
N ARG A 650 -27.45 15.05 7.12
CA ARG A 650 -28.56 15.87 7.60
C ARG A 650 -28.02 17.06 8.39
N ASP A 651 -28.84 18.08 8.58
CA ASP A 651 -28.47 19.24 9.40
C ASP A 651 -28.04 18.80 10.80
N GLY A 652 -26.87 19.27 11.24
CA GLY A 652 -26.31 18.98 12.55
C GLY A 652 -25.45 17.70 12.67
N ILE A 653 -25.30 16.89 11.61
CA ILE A 653 -24.45 15.68 11.68
C ILE A 653 -22.97 16.07 11.82
N GLY A 654 -22.35 15.63 12.93
CA GLY A 654 -20.96 15.96 13.26
C GLY A 654 -19.95 15.13 12.47
N GLN A 655 -18.68 15.58 12.41
CA GLN A 655 -17.60 14.83 11.75
C GLN A 655 -17.41 13.43 12.33
N ARG A 656 -17.55 13.29 13.66
CA ARG A 656 -17.47 12.00 14.35
C ARG A 656 -18.48 11.00 13.80
N GLU A 657 -19.75 11.40 13.65
CA GLU A 657 -20.82 10.53 13.17
C GLU A 657 -20.58 10.12 11.70
N ARG A 658 -20.09 11.05 10.87
CA ARG A 658 -19.68 10.74 9.48
C ARG A 658 -18.57 9.68 9.45
N THR A 659 -17.57 9.79 10.32
CA THR A 659 -16.49 8.79 10.43
C THR A 659 -17.01 7.45 10.94
N MET A 660 -17.86 7.42 11.98
CA MET A 660 -18.44 6.17 12.51
C MET A 660 -19.30 5.46 11.46
N ARG A 661 -20.08 6.21 10.66
CA ARG A 661 -20.82 5.67 9.52
C ARG A 661 -19.90 4.99 8.50
N ALA A 662 -18.85 5.69 8.06
CA ALA A 662 -17.87 5.11 7.13
C ALA A 662 -17.16 3.89 7.71
N GLN A 663 -16.90 3.87 9.02
CA GLN A 663 -16.33 2.71 9.71
C GLN A 663 -17.27 1.51 9.73
N LEU A 664 -18.55 1.68 10.08
CA LEU A 664 -19.52 0.56 10.03
C LEU A 664 -19.65 -0.02 8.62
N VAL A 665 -19.66 0.84 7.60
CA VAL A 665 -19.71 0.39 6.20
C VAL A 665 -18.44 -0.39 5.85
N SER A 666 -17.26 0.13 6.15
CA SER A 666 -15.98 -0.51 5.78
C SER A 666 -15.63 -1.75 6.61
N GLN A 667 -16.04 -1.81 7.88
CA GLN A 667 -15.68 -2.89 8.81
C GLN A 667 -16.75 -3.98 8.91
N VAL A 668 -18.03 -3.66 8.63
CA VAL A 668 -19.14 -4.60 8.76
C VAL A 668 -19.87 -4.82 7.44
N LEU A 669 -20.45 -3.78 6.84
CA LEU A 669 -21.37 -3.97 5.71
C LEU A 669 -20.68 -4.45 4.42
N ALA A 670 -19.56 -3.82 4.06
CA ALA A 670 -18.79 -4.23 2.88
C ALA A 670 -18.20 -5.63 3.03
N PRO A 671 -17.52 -6.00 4.14
CA PRO A 671 -17.08 -7.37 4.35
C PRO A 671 -18.23 -8.39 4.40
N THR A 672 -19.38 -8.03 4.98
CA THR A 672 -20.60 -8.87 4.94
C THR A 672 -21.05 -9.15 3.51
N ALA A 673 -21.13 -8.11 2.67
CA ALA A 673 -21.51 -8.26 1.26
C ALA A 673 -20.49 -9.12 0.48
N ILE A 674 -19.20 -8.99 0.78
CA ILE A 674 -18.16 -9.87 0.24
C ILE A 674 -18.41 -11.33 0.67
N GLY A 675 -18.70 -11.57 1.96
CA GLY A 675 -19.02 -12.90 2.48
C GLY A 675 -20.26 -13.52 1.83
N LEU A 676 -21.31 -12.73 1.59
CA LEU A 676 -22.50 -13.15 0.84
C LEU A 676 -22.16 -13.54 -0.61
N MET A 677 -21.36 -12.73 -1.30
CA MET A 677 -20.91 -13.05 -2.65
C MET A 677 -20.04 -14.31 -2.69
N GLN A 678 -19.20 -14.56 -1.67
CA GLN A 678 -18.40 -15.79 -1.57
C GLN A 678 -19.26 -17.03 -1.32
N ALA A 679 -20.31 -16.92 -0.49
CA ALA A 679 -21.28 -17.98 -0.30
C ALA A 679 -22.02 -18.29 -1.63
N TYR A 680 -22.47 -17.26 -2.35
CA TYR A 680 -23.06 -17.42 -3.68
C TYR A 680 -22.08 -18.03 -4.70
N GLU A 681 -20.80 -17.60 -4.71
CA GLU A 681 -19.76 -18.11 -5.59
C GLU A 681 -19.58 -19.63 -5.45
N THR A 682 -19.69 -20.15 -4.22
CA THR A 682 -19.47 -21.56 -3.90
C THR A 682 -20.75 -22.39 -3.88
N GLY A 683 -21.92 -21.75 -3.87
CA GLY A 683 -23.21 -22.38 -3.59
C GLY A 683 -23.34 -22.86 -2.15
N ASP A 684 -22.45 -22.45 -1.25
CA ASP A 684 -22.47 -22.86 0.15
C ASP A 684 -23.61 -22.15 0.90
N ARG A 685 -24.29 -22.87 1.78
CA ARG A 685 -25.33 -22.36 2.70
C ARG A 685 -26.48 -21.60 2.01
N ASP A 686 -26.81 -21.89 0.75
CA ASP A 686 -27.94 -21.24 0.09
C ASP A 686 -29.26 -21.47 0.86
N GLY A 687 -30.03 -20.39 1.04
CA GLY A 687 -31.23 -20.34 1.87
C GLY A 687 -30.98 -20.22 3.38
N ALA A 688 -29.75 -20.35 3.87
CA ALA A 688 -29.45 -20.28 5.30
C ALA A 688 -29.57 -18.86 5.85
N ILE A 689 -29.96 -18.76 7.12
CA ILE A 689 -29.93 -17.51 7.89
C ILE A 689 -28.61 -17.52 8.67
N VAL A 690 -27.78 -16.51 8.44
CA VAL A 690 -26.44 -16.38 9.04
C VAL A 690 -26.30 -15.03 9.72
N ARG A 691 -25.46 -14.96 10.76
CA ARG A 691 -25.15 -13.69 11.41
C ARG A 691 -24.13 -12.91 10.59
N LEU A 692 -24.18 -11.58 10.65
CA LEU A 692 -23.21 -10.73 9.95
C LEU A 692 -21.78 -11.05 10.38
N GLY A 693 -21.56 -11.27 11.69
CA GLY A 693 -20.26 -11.64 12.23
C GLY A 693 -19.68 -12.92 11.64
N ASP A 694 -20.53 -13.89 11.26
CA ASP A 694 -20.10 -15.16 10.66
C ASP A 694 -19.67 -15.01 9.18
N LEU A 695 -19.97 -13.86 8.56
CA LEU A 695 -19.60 -13.51 7.18
C LEU A 695 -18.35 -12.62 7.08
N LEU A 696 -17.85 -12.12 8.22
CA LEU A 696 -16.63 -11.33 8.27
C LEU A 696 -15.39 -12.24 8.11
N PRO A 697 -14.31 -11.75 7.47
CA PRO A 697 -13.01 -12.39 7.54
C PRO A 697 -12.56 -12.66 9.00
N PRO A 698 -11.87 -13.78 9.30
CA PRO A 698 -11.48 -14.12 10.67
C PRO A 698 -10.66 -13.04 11.40
N ASP A 699 -9.83 -12.30 10.66
CA ASP A 699 -8.97 -11.24 11.19
C ASP A 699 -9.63 -9.84 11.18
N SER A 700 -10.93 -9.76 10.89
CA SER A 700 -11.65 -8.49 10.86
C SER A 700 -11.70 -7.83 12.23
N VAL A 701 -11.18 -6.61 12.30
CA VAL A 701 -11.28 -5.76 13.49
C VAL A 701 -12.49 -4.85 13.32
N VAL A 702 -13.48 -5.03 14.21
CA VAL A 702 -14.64 -4.13 14.30
C VAL A 702 -14.47 -3.23 15.52
N ALA A 703 -14.42 -1.94 15.29
CA ALA A 703 -14.16 -0.93 16.31
C ALA A 703 -15.35 -0.79 17.25
N GLU A 704 -15.08 -0.92 18.55
CA GLU A 704 -16.06 -0.66 19.60
C GLU A 704 -16.67 0.77 19.54
N PRO A 705 -15.94 1.85 19.19
CA PRO A 705 -16.55 3.18 19.00
C PRO A 705 -17.65 3.20 17.94
N ALA A 706 -17.47 2.51 16.80
CA ALA A 706 -18.44 2.47 15.71
C ALA A 706 -19.70 1.68 16.12
N LEU A 707 -19.52 0.53 16.78
CA LEU A 707 -20.63 -0.26 17.33
C LEU A 707 -21.38 0.51 18.42
N ARG A 708 -20.67 1.28 19.25
CA ARG A 708 -21.28 2.13 20.28
C ARG A 708 -22.11 3.26 19.67
N TRP A 709 -21.60 3.94 18.65
CA TRP A 709 -22.36 4.98 17.97
C TRP A 709 -23.68 4.45 17.40
N LEU A 710 -23.65 3.27 16.79
CA LEU A 710 -24.88 2.59 16.37
C LEU A 710 -25.83 2.34 17.56
N ARG A 711 -25.28 1.95 18.71
CA ARG A 711 -26.05 1.80 19.95
C ARG A 711 -26.75 3.09 20.38
N ASP A 712 -25.99 4.18 20.39
CA ASP A 712 -26.47 5.49 20.80
C ASP A 712 -27.56 6.03 19.86
N VAL A 713 -27.49 5.70 18.57
CA VAL A 713 -28.48 6.15 17.57
C VAL A 713 -29.77 5.32 17.59
N VAL A 714 -29.69 4.00 17.75
CA VAL A 714 -30.85 3.11 17.49
C VAL A 714 -31.60 2.72 18.77
N TRP A 715 -30.92 2.46 19.89
CA TRP A 715 -31.53 1.90 21.09
C TRP A 715 -32.50 2.86 21.81
N PRO A 716 -32.35 4.20 21.73
CA PRO A 716 -33.39 5.10 22.23
C PRO A 716 -34.77 4.90 21.58
N ALA A 717 -34.86 4.30 20.38
CA ALA A 717 -36.10 3.99 19.68
C ALA A 717 -36.73 2.63 20.06
N GLY A 718 -36.16 1.95 21.07
CA GLY A 718 -36.50 0.60 21.53
C GLY A 718 -35.46 -0.43 21.15
N GLY A 719 -35.30 -1.49 21.95
CA GLY A 719 -34.53 -2.69 21.59
C GLY A 719 -33.15 -2.87 22.22
N GLY A 720 -32.40 -3.85 21.69
CA GLY A 720 -31.23 -4.49 22.29
C GLY A 720 -30.30 -5.13 21.25
N GLY A 721 -29.08 -5.53 21.63
CA GLY A 721 -28.27 -6.47 20.84
C GLY A 721 -26.91 -5.98 20.36
N ASN A 722 -26.26 -6.81 19.53
CA ASN A 722 -25.00 -6.51 18.84
C ASN A 722 -25.24 -6.61 17.33
N LEU A 723 -24.80 -5.62 16.55
CA LEU A 723 -24.93 -5.62 15.09
C LEU A 723 -24.35 -6.89 14.47
N LEU A 724 -23.28 -7.45 15.06
CA LEU A 724 -22.67 -8.68 14.55
C LEU A 724 -23.58 -9.91 14.66
N ASP A 725 -24.58 -9.86 15.54
CA ASP A 725 -25.63 -10.88 15.66
C ASP A 725 -26.82 -10.62 14.74
N ALA A 726 -26.85 -9.50 14.00
CA ALA A 726 -27.86 -9.26 13.00
C ALA A 726 -27.80 -10.34 11.92
N THR A 727 -28.96 -10.79 11.45
CA THR A 727 -29.03 -11.94 10.56
C THR A 727 -29.44 -11.53 9.15
N VAL A 728 -28.80 -12.14 8.17
CA VAL A 728 -29.18 -12.04 6.75
C VAL A 728 -29.39 -13.45 6.19
N ARG A 729 -30.32 -13.58 5.25
CA ARG A 729 -30.53 -14.82 4.50
C ARG A 729 -29.57 -14.84 3.32
N ILE A 730 -28.84 -15.94 3.12
CA ILE A 730 -28.11 -16.18 1.87
C ILE A 730 -29.15 -16.57 0.83
N ASP A 731 -29.40 -15.71 -0.15
CA ASP A 731 -30.39 -15.95 -1.20
C ASP A 731 -29.71 -15.83 -2.56
N GLY A 732 -29.22 -16.95 -3.09
CA GLY A 732 -28.48 -16.97 -4.33
C GLY A 732 -29.30 -16.44 -5.51
N GLN A 733 -30.60 -16.71 -5.55
CA GLN A 733 -31.48 -16.24 -6.62
C GLN A 733 -31.65 -14.71 -6.59
N ARG A 734 -31.86 -14.12 -5.41
CA ARG A 734 -31.95 -12.67 -5.26
C ARG A 734 -30.63 -11.99 -5.59
N LEU A 735 -29.50 -12.53 -5.12
CA LEU A 735 -28.18 -12.01 -5.46
C LEU A 735 -27.94 -12.07 -6.98
N GLU A 736 -28.28 -13.17 -7.62
CA GLU A 736 -28.17 -13.32 -9.09
C GLU A 736 -29.00 -12.26 -9.84
N GLN A 737 -30.26 -12.03 -9.42
CA GLN A 737 -31.12 -11.02 -10.04
C GLN A 737 -30.57 -9.60 -9.90
N LEU A 738 -30.04 -9.24 -8.73
CA LEU A 738 -29.43 -7.93 -8.49
C LEU A 738 -28.19 -7.74 -9.37
N ILE A 739 -27.31 -8.74 -9.40
CA ILE A 739 -26.09 -8.69 -10.21
C ILE A 739 -26.44 -8.61 -11.71
N GLU A 740 -27.34 -9.47 -12.19
CA GLU A 740 -27.79 -9.48 -13.59
C GLU A 740 -28.45 -8.16 -14.01
N GLY A 741 -29.29 -7.58 -13.14
CA GLY A 741 -29.93 -6.29 -13.38
C GLY A 741 -28.92 -5.15 -13.55
N LEU A 742 -27.86 -5.15 -12.72
CA LEU A 742 -26.85 -4.10 -12.72
C LEU A 742 -25.87 -4.23 -13.90
N VAL A 743 -25.30 -5.42 -14.13
CA VAL A 743 -24.19 -5.59 -15.10
C VAL A 743 -24.59 -6.25 -16.42
N GLY A 744 -25.76 -6.89 -16.48
CA GLY A 744 -26.22 -7.64 -17.65
C GLY A 744 -26.21 -6.83 -18.96
N PRO A 745 -26.74 -5.59 -18.99
CA PRO A 745 -26.71 -4.76 -20.20
C PRO A 745 -25.28 -4.51 -20.71
N MET A 746 -24.37 -4.14 -19.81
CA MET A 746 -22.96 -3.87 -20.13
C MET A 746 -22.27 -5.13 -20.66
N ILE A 747 -22.45 -6.29 -20.01
CA ILE A 747 -21.80 -7.54 -20.44
C ILE A 747 -22.29 -7.97 -21.84
N ARG A 748 -23.58 -7.80 -22.15
CA ARG A 748 -24.12 -8.07 -23.49
C ARG A 748 -23.48 -7.16 -24.54
N ASP A 749 -23.35 -5.88 -24.23
CA ASP A 749 -22.73 -4.89 -25.12
C ASP A 749 -21.26 -5.19 -25.41
N LEU A 750 -20.50 -5.62 -24.40
CA LEU A 750 -19.12 -6.07 -24.57
C LEU A 750 -19.05 -7.36 -25.40
N CYS A 751 -19.93 -8.33 -25.16
CA CYS A 751 -19.98 -9.58 -25.93
C CYS A 751 -20.32 -9.34 -27.41
N ASP A 752 -21.20 -8.37 -27.70
CA ASP A 752 -21.51 -7.95 -29.07
C ASP A 752 -20.26 -7.42 -29.78
N LEU A 753 -19.43 -6.61 -29.11
CA LEU A 753 -18.17 -6.15 -29.69
C LEU A 753 -17.20 -7.31 -29.98
N VAL A 754 -17.06 -8.25 -29.04
CA VAL A 754 -16.19 -9.43 -29.24
C VAL A 754 -16.62 -10.22 -30.47
N ARG A 755 -17.93 -10.39 -30.67
CA ARG A 755 -18.52 -11.05 -31.83
C ARG A 755 -18.34 -10.25 -33.12
N CYS A 756 -18.59 -8.94 -33.11
CA CYS A 756 -18.40 -8.04 -34.25
C CYS A 756 -16.95 -7.99 -34.74
N HIS A 757 -16.00 -8.13 -33.82
CA HIS A 757 -14.57 -8.21 -34.14
C HIS A 757 -14.11 -9.64 -34.45
N GLU A 758 -15.00 -10.63 -34.54
CA GLU A 758 -14.67 -12.02 -34.92
C GLU A 758 -13.55 -12.65 -34.08
N CYS A 759 -13.54 -12.40 -32.77
CA CYS A 759 -12.45 -12.87 -31.91
C CYS A 759 -12.38 -14.41 -31.85
N ASP A 760 -11.18 -14.97 -31.84
CA ASP A 760 -10.94 -16.41 -31.74
C ASP A 760 -11.16 -16.93 -30.33
N ILE A 761 -10.78 -16.14 -29.32
CA ILE A 761 -10.86 -16.45 -27.89
C ILE A 761 -11.40 -15.24 -27.13
N LEU A 762 -12.17 -15.51 -26.08
CA LEU A 762 -12.52 -14.54 -25.05
C LEU A 762 -11.92 -14.97 -23.71
N LEU A 763 -11.07 -14.12 -23.14
CA LEU A 763 -10.61 -14.22 -21.76
C LEU A 763 -11.55 -13.43 -20.85
N VAL A 764 -11.84 -13.98 -19.67
CA VAL A 764 -12.62 -13.29 -18.64
C VAL A 764 -11.81 -13.29 -17.34
N SER A 765 -11.51 -12.10 -16.81
CA SER A 765 -10.68 -11.91 -15.62
C SER A 765 -11.32 -10.95 -14.60
N GLY A 766 -10.61 -10.71 -13.51
CA GLY A 766 -11.06 -9.90 -12.38
C GLY A 766 -11.85 -10.71 -11.34
N ARG A 767 -11.86 -10.27 -10.08
CA ARG A 767 -12.46 -11.05 -8.97
C ARG A 767 -13.97 -11.31 -9.16
N PRO A 768 -14.81 -10.34 -9.56
CA PRO A 768 -16.24 -10.56 -9.78
C PRO A 768 -16.55 -11.56 -10.90
N SER A 769 -15.65 -11.77 -11.87
CA SER A 769 -15.86 -12.76 -12.93
C SER A 769 -16.01 -14.21 -12.44
N ARG A 770 -15.63 -14.48 -11.18
CA ARG A 770 -15.79 -15.79 -10.54
C ARG A 770 -17.23 -16.09 -10.14
N LEU A 771 -18.09 -15.07 -10.06
CA LEU A 771 -19.49 -15.26 -9.70
C LEU A 771 -20.23 -16.00 -10.84
N PRO A 772 -21.02 -17.05 -10.55
CA PRO A 772 -21.69 -17.87 -11.57
C PRO A 772 -22.49 -17.08 -12.60
N VAL A 773 -23.19 -16.02 -12.17
CA VAL A 773 -23.98 -15.13 -13.05
C VAL A 773 -23.16 -14.49 -14.18
N PHE A 774 -21.93 -14.05 -13.93
CA PHE A 774 -21.10 -13.44 -14.99
C PHE A 774 -20.77 -14.45 -16.08
N ARG A 775 -20.37 -15.66 -15.67
CA ARG A 775 -20.09 -16.75 -16.61
C ARG A 775 -21.33 -17.08 -17.44
N ARG A 776 -22.49 -17.23 -16.80
CA ARG A 776 -23.77 -17.50 -17.46
C ARG A 776 -24.13 -16.40 -18.47
N LEU A 777 -23.98 -15.12 -18.10
CA LEU A 777 -24.26 -13.98 -18.98
C LEU A 777 -23.39 -14.01 -20.23
N VAL A 778 -22.08 -14.23 -20.07
CA VAL A 778 -21.15 -14.32 -21.21
C VAL A 778 -21.48 -15.53 -22.09
N GLU A 779 -21.75 -16.70 -21.52
CA GLU A 779 -22.09 -17.92 -22.27
C GLU A 779 -23.39 -17.76 -23.07
N ILE A 780 -24.45 -17.18 -22.48
CA ILE A 780 -25.74 -16.94 -23.16
C ILE A 780 -25.59 -15.88 -24.26
N SER A 781 -24.70 -14.90 -24.09
CA SER A 781 -24.40 -13.92 -25.13
C SER A 781 -23.62 -14.49 -26.33
N MET A 782 -23.04 -15.69 -26.21
CA MET A 782 -22.30 -16.40 -27.27
C MET A 782 -21.31 -15.49 -28.06
N PRO A 783 -20.41 -14.73 -27.41
CA PRO A 783 -19.42 -13.92 -28.12
C PRO A 783 -18.47 -14.77 -28.97
N VAL A 784 -18.15 -15.95 -28.45
CA VAL A 784 -17.37 -17.03 -29.09
C VAL A 784 -17.97 -18.38 -28.66
N PRO A 785 -17.66 -19.50 -29.34
CA PRO A 785 -18.05 -20.83 -28.86
C PRO A 785 -17.64 -21.07 -27.41
N ALA A 786 -18.47 -21.76 -26.62
CA ALA A 786 -18.27 -21.88 -25.17
C ALA A 786 -16.90 -22.44 -24.75
N ASN A 787 -16.33 -23.37 -25.53
CA ASN A 787 -15.00 -23.94 -25.29
C ASN A 787 -13.84 -22.95 -25.55
N ARG A 788 -14.12 -21.76 -26.09
CA ARG A 788 -13.17 -20.67 -26.36
C ARG A 788 -13.37 -19.48 -25.40
N ILE A 789 -14.24 -19.62 -24.42
CA ILE A 789 -14.38 -18.70 -23.28
C ILE A 789 -13.48 -19.22 -22.16
N ILE A 790 -12.40 -18.49 -21.85
CA ILE A 790 -11.39 -18.89 -20.87
C ILE A 790 -11.51 -17.98 -19.65
N THR A 791 -11.92 -18.55 -18.52
CA THR A 791 -11.93 -17.83 -17.24
C THR A 791 -10.56 -17.89 -16.61
N MET A 792 -9.99 -16.72 -16.28
CA MET A 792 -8.68 -16.64 -15.63
C MET A 792 -8.74 -17.08 -14.17
N GLY A 793 -9.91 -16.98 -13.53
CA GLY A 793 -10.17 -17.62 -12.25
C GLY A 793 -10.11 -19.14 -12.38
N HIS A 794 -9.17 -19.77 -11.67
CA HIS A 794 -8.84 -21.20 -11.74
C HIS A 794 -8.06 -21.66 -12.98
N TYR A 795 -7.55 -20.73 -13.78
CA TYR A 795 -6.71 -21.08 -14.93
C TYR A 795 -5.46 -21.82 -14.46
N ARG A 796 -5.15 -22.95 -15.11
CA ARG A 796 -3.97 -23.75 -14.77
C ARG A 796 -2.73 -23.13 -15.42
N VAL A 797 -1.72 -22.85 -14.61
CA VAL A 797 -0.47 -22.21 -15.00
C VAL A 797 0.75 -23.04 -14.58
N GLY A 798 1.87 -22.85 -15.27
CA GLY A 798 3.13 -23.49 -14.91
C GLY A 798 3.77 -22.95 -13.62
N ASN A 799 4.94 -23.51 -13.26
CA ASN A 799 5.75 -23.09 -12.10
C ASN A 799 6.24 -21.64 -12.15
N TRP A 800 6.18 -21.02 -13.32
CA TRP A 800 6.66 -19.66 -13.57
C TRP A 800 5.76 -18.58 -12.96
N TYR A 801 4.48 -18.87 -12.67
CA TYR A 801 3.53 -17.87 -12.20
C TYR A 801 3.75 -17.56 -10.70
N PRO A 802 4.09 -16.30 -10.31
CA PRO A 802 4.50 -15.98 -8.94
C PRO A 802 3.40 -16.17 -7.90
N PHE A 803 2.13 -16.01 -8.27
CA PHE A 803 0.96 -16.07 -7.38
C PHE A 803 0.17 -17.38 -7.51
N ARG A 804 0.79 -18.45 -8.02
CA ARG A 804 0.10 -19.73 -8.20
C ARG A 804 -0.22 -20.34 -6.84
N SER A 805 -1.34 -21.04 -6.77
CA SER A 805 -1.59 -21.99 -5.69
C SER A 805 -0.76 -23.26 -5.83
N ASP A 806 -0.72 -24.06 -4.77
CA ASP A 806 -0.01 -25.35 -4.74
C ASP A 806 -0.52 -26.34 -5.81
N ASP A 807 -1.78 -26.20 -6.24
CA ASP A 807 -2.39 -26.97 -7.32
C ASP A 807 -2.21 -26.34 -8.72
N PHE A 808 -1.26 -25.41 -8.87
CA PHE A 808 -0.87 -24.80 -10.14
C PHE A 808 -1.98 -23.97 -10.80
N ARG A 809 -2.74 -23.20 -10.01
CA ARG A 809 -3.84 -22.38 -10.52
C ARG A 809 -3.74 -20.91 -10.11
N ILE A 810 -4.32 -20.04 -10.93
CA ILE A 810 -4.57 -18.65 -10.57
C ILE A 810 -5.81 -18.61 -9.65
N ARG A 811 -5.59 -18.29 -8.37
CA ARG A 811 -6.68 -18.14 -7.38
C ARG A 811 -7.28 -16.75 -7.39
N ASP A 812 -6.43 -15.73 -7.49
CA ASP A 812 -6.82 -14.33 -7.52
C ASP A 812 -6.55 -13.72 -8.90
N PRO A 813 -7.57 -13.57 -9.75
CA PRO A 813 -7.40 -13.01 -11.10
C PRO A 813 -6.82 -11.59 -11.12
N LYS A 814 -6.86 -10.82 -10.02
CA LYS A 814 -6.23 -9.49 -9.99
C LYS A 814 -4.72 -9.54 -10.26
N THR A 815 -4.09 -10.68 -9.96
CA THR A 815 -2.65 -10.89 -10.21
C THR A 815 -2.29 -10.97 -11.70
N THR A 816 -3.25 -11.16 -12.62
CA THR A 816 -2.94 -11.25 -14.07
C THR A 816 -2.44 -9.94 -14.65
N ALA A 817 -2.88 -8.78 -14.14
CA ALA A 817 -2.40 -7.48 -14.61
C ALA A 817 -0.91 -7.28 -14.32
N VAL A 818 -0.49 -7.44 -13.06
CA VAL A 818 0.93 -7.27 -12.68
C VAL A 818 1.82 -8.36 -13.31
N VAL A 819 1.35 -9.60 -13.38
CA VAL A 819 2.12 -10.71 -14.00
C VAL A 819 2.20 -10.55 -15.51
N GLY A 820 1.15 -10.07 -16.16
CA GLY A 820 1.17 -9.75 -17.58
C GLY A 820 2.13 -8.63 -17.94
N ALA A 821 2.17 -7.55 -17.14
CA ALA A 821 3.15 -6.49 -17.31
C ALA A 821 4.59 -6.98 -17.07
N MET A 822 4.81 -7.85 -16.09
CA MET A 822 6.08 -8.55 -15.91
C MET A 822 6.47 -9.34 -17.17
N LEU A 823 5.51 -10.07 -17.79
CA LEU A 823 5.76 -10.80 -19.03
C LEU A 823 6.01 -9.87 -20.23
N CYS A 824 5.31 -8.73 -20.35
CA CYS A 824 5.62 -7.71 -21.36
C CYS A 824 7.10 -7.31 -21.25
N HIS A 825 7.55 -6.99 -20.04
CA HIS A 825 8.92 -6.59 -19.77
C HIS A 825 9.92 -7.68 -20.14
N ILE A 826 9.71 -8.90 -19.65
CA ILE A 826 10.62 -10.03 -19.86
C ILE A 826 10.65 -10.48 -21.33
N CYS A 827 9.49 -10.64 -21.98
CA CYS A 827 9.39 -11.14 -23.35
C CYS A 827 9.86 -10.12 -24.40
N SER A 828 9.91 -8.83 -24.05
CA SER A 828 10.51 -7.79 -24.91
C SER A 828 12.04 -7.89 -24.99
N GLN A 829 12.68 -8.51 -24.00
CA GLN A 829 14.14 -8.66 -23.91
C GLN A 829 14.68 -9.97 -24.53
N SER A 830 13.83 -10.68 -25.29
CA SER A 830 14.05 -12.02 -25.88
C SER A 830 14.19 -13.13 -24.82
N VAL A 831 13.16 -13.97 -24.75
CA VAL A 831 13.12 -15.20 -23.94
C VAL A 831 13.34 -16.39 -24.89
N SER A 832 13.78 -17.55 -24.38
CA SER A 832 13.89 -18.74 -25.23
C SER A 832 12.58 -19.04 -25.96
N ASN A 833 12.63 -19.07 -27.30
CA ASN A 833 11.54 -19.49 -28.17
C ASN A 833 10.25 -18.63 -28.13
N LEU A 834 10.27 -17.44 -27.51
CA LEU A 834 9.20 -16.45 -27.61
C LEU A 834 9.75 -15.04 -27.46
N THR A 835 9.50 -14.20 -28.46
CA THR A 835 9.78 -12.77 -28.41
C THR A 835 8.50 -12.00 -28.68
N LEU A 836 8.21 -10.99 -27.86
CA LEU A 836 7.05 -10.14 -28.01
C LEU A 836 7.46 -8.72 -28.41
N ARG A 837 6.91 -8.22 -29.52
CA ARG A 837 7.11 -6.84 -29.99
C ARG A 837 6.08 -5.89 -29.35
N THR A 838 6.43 -5.33 -28.19
CA THR A 838 5.52 -4.50 -27.40
C THR A 838 5.40 -3.06 -27.89
N GLU A 839 6.14 -2.64 -28.93
CA GLU A 839 6.21 -1.26 -29.41
C GLU A 839 4.84 -0.71 -29.87
N GLY A 840 3.94 -1.61 -30.30
CA GLY A 840 2.57 -1.29 -30.70
C GLY A 840 1.55 -1.15 -29.56
N LEU A 841 1.92 -1.53 -28.34
CA LEU A 841 1.06 -1.46 -27.16
C LEU A 841 1.17 -0.07 -26.52
N LYS A 842 0.18 0.79 -26.77
CA LYS A 842 0.15 2.15 -26.20
C LYS A 842 -1.22 2.49 -25.65
N MET A 843 -1.27 3.37 -24.66
CA MET A 843 -2.50 4.03 -24.24
C MET A 843 -3.00 5.01 -25.32
N ARG A 844 -4.32 5.06 -25.53
CA ARG A 844 -5.00 5.94 -26.50
C ARG A 844 -6.36 6.37 -25.97
N SER A 845 -6.88 7.49 -26.43
CA SER A 845 -8.20 7.96 -26.02
C SER A 845 -9.33 7.09 -26.59
N THR A 846 -10.32 6.79 -25.78
CA THR A 846 -11.60 6.20 -26.21
C THR A 846 -12.69 7.25 -26.44
N ALA A 847 -12.41 8.54 -26.16
CA ALA A 847 -13.35 9.62 -26.39
C ALA A 847 -13.52 9.89 -27.89
N ARG A 848 -14.67 9.49 -28.44
CA ARG A 848 -15.07 9.75 -29.84
C ARG A 848 -16.28 10.67 -29.94
N TYR A 849 -17.21 10.57 -29.00
CA TYR A 849 -18.40 11.42 -28.92
C TYR A 849 -18.41 12.09 -27.55
N ILE A 850 -18.30 13.41 -27.50
CA ILE A 850 -18.29 14.19 -26.26
C ILE A 850 -19.62 14.93 -26.16
N GLY A 851 -20.28 14.89 -25.01
CA GLY A 851 -21.60 15.48 -24.85
C GLY A 851 -22.04 15.67 -23.41
N GLN A 852 -23.19 16.35 -23.23
CA GLN A 852 -23.82 16.50 -21.93
C GLN A 852 -24.42 15.16 -21.49
N MET A 853 -24.14 14.76 -20.26
CA MET A 853 -24.63 13.51 -19.67
C MET A 853 -25.98 13.70 -18.97
N ASP A 854 -26.83 12.69 -19.01
CA ASP A 854 -28.01 12.57 -18.15
C ASP A 854 -27.65 12.02 -16.76
N ASP A 855 -28.61 12.06 -15.82
CA ASP A 855 -28.41 11.60 -14.43
C ASP A 855 -28.13 10.09 -14.33
N ARG A 856 -28.43 9.32 -15.39
CA ARG A 856 -28.15 7.88 -15.48
C ARG A 856 -26.77 7.60 -16.08
N GLY A 857 -26.05 8.64 -16.48
CA GLY A 857 -24.71 8.57 -17.04
C GLY A 857 -24.66 8.21 -18.53
N PHE A 858 -25.73 8.43 -19.28
CA PHE A 858 -25.77 8.30 -20.74
C PHE A 858 -25.62 9.65 -21.42
N ILE A 859 -25.22 9.65 -22.70
CA ILE A 859 -25.17 10.85 -23.55
C ILE A 859 -26.27 10.74 -24.61
N PRO A 860 -27.39 11.46 -24.46
CA PRO A 860 -28.43 11.49 -25.49
C PRO A 860 -27.90 11.96 -26.84
N ALA A 861 -28.51 11.50 -27.94
CA ALA A 861 -28.03 11.83 -29.29
C ALA A 861 -28.11 13.34 -29.61
N ASP A 862 -29.14 14.01 -29.09
CA ASP A 862 -29.36 15.46 -29.21
C ASP A 862 -28.47 16.30 -28.29
N LYS A 863 -27.70 15.64 -27.41
CA LYS A 863 -26.80 16.29 -26.43
C LYS A 863 -25.32 16.07 -26.75
N ILE A 864 -25.02 15.53 -27.94
CA ILE A 864 -23.65 15.41 -28.43
C ILE A 864 -23.16 16.80 -28.83
N LEU A 865 -21.99 17.19 -28.31
CA LEU A 865 -21.34 18.47 -28.57
C LEU A 865 -20.23 18.32 -29.62
N LEU A 866 -19.57 17.16 -29.62
CA LEU A 866 -18.52 16.80 -30.57
C LEU A 866 -18.70 15.36 -31.04
N GLU A 867 -18.56 15.14 -32.35
CA GLU A 867 -18.77 13.85 -33.00
C GLU A 867 -17.50 13.30 -33.67
N ASN A 868 -17.25 12.01 -33.48
CA ASN A 868 -16.16 11.25 -34.08
C ASN A 868 -14.78 11.93 -33.98
N VAL A 869 -14.47 12.47 -32.81
CA VAL A 869 -13.22 13.21 -32.58
C VAL A 869 -12.02 12.28 -32.55
N ASP A 870 -10.86 12.77 -32.99
CA ASP A 870 -9.58 12.09 -32.84
C ASP A 870 -8.61 12.87 -31.97
N LEU A 871 -8.75 12.64 -30.65
CA LEU A 871 -7.91 13.27 -29.65
C LEU A 871 -6.48 12.74 -29.67
N ASP A 872 -6.20 11.57 -30.25
CA ASP A 872 -4.82 11.08 -30.35
C ASP A 872 -4.03 11.85 -31.42
N SER A 873 -4.62 12.12 -32.59
CA SER A 873 -3.97 12.90 -33.65
C SER A 873 -4.17 14.41 -33.49
N GLY A 874 -5.10 14.83 -32.62
CA GLY A 874 -5.50 16.22 -32.46
C GLY A 874 -6.22 16.80 -33.67
N ARG A 875 -6.83 15.96 -34.52
CA ARG A 875 -7.54 16.43 -35.72
C ARG A 875 -9.00 16.75 -35.39
N GLY A 876 -9.46 17.90 -35.87
CA GLY A 876 -10.89 18.19 -36.03
C GLY A 876 -11.63 18.75 -34.82
N VAL A 877 -10.94 19.32 -33.82
CA VAL A 877 -11.62 19.96 -32.68
C VAL A 877 -10.84 21.17 -32.17
N ASP A 878 -11.28 22.36 -32.56
CA ASP A 878 -10.74 23.63 -32.07
C ASP A 878 -11.67 24.26 -31.01
N GLU A 879 -12.98 24.13 -31.20
CA GLU A 879 -14.00 24.77 -30.36
C GLU A 879 -15.33 23.98 -30.34
N PHE A 880 -16.07 24.04 -29.23
CA PHE A 880 -17.48 23.63 -29.16
C PHE A 880 -18.28 24.51 -28.19
N LYS A 881 -19.61 24.52 -28.34
CA LYS A 881 -20.52 25.32 -27.50
C LYS A 881 -21.49 24.43 -26.73
N LEU A 882 -21.67 24.73 -25.45
CA LEU A 882 -22.63 24.09 -24.56
C LEU A 882 -23.78 25.08 -24.25
N SER A 883 -25.02 24.62 -24.39
CA SER A 883 -26.18 25.31 -23.82
C SER A 883 -26.32 24.91 -22.36
N PHE A 884 -26.13 25.86 -21.44
CA PHE A 884 -26.01 25.64 -20.00
C PHE A 884 -27.15 26.32 -19.23
N GLU A 885 -27.99 25.50 -18.60
CA GLU A 885 -29.11 25.96 -17.75
C GLU A 885 -28.85 25.70 -16.26
N SER A 886 -28.15 24.61 -15.95
CA SER A 886 -27.87 24.17 -14.59
C SER A 886 -26.61 23.31 -14.55
N ASN A 887 -26.10 23.06 -13.34
CA ASN A 887 -24.93 22.23 -13.10
C ASN A 887 -25.10 20.88 -13.83
N CYS A 888 -24.13 20.53 -14.67
CA CYS A 888 -24.18 19.32 -15.47
C CYS A 888 -22.80 18.70 -15.63
N TYR A 889 -22.79 17.46 -16.12
CA TYR A 889 -21.57 16.77 -16.49
C TYR A 889 -21.42 16.73 -18.00
N ILE A 890 -20.20 16.99 -18.47
CA ILE A 890 -19.76 16.63 -19.82
C ILE A 890 -18.99 15.33 -19.70
N GLY A 891 -19.34 14.36 -20.54
CA GLY A 891 -18.63 13.09 -20.65
C GLY A 891 -18.39 12.70 -22.08
N PHE A 892 -17.89 11.49 -22.27
CA PHE A 892 -17.64 10.92 -23.59
C PHE A 892 -18.09 9.47 -23.71
N ARG A 893 -18.26 9.01 -24.95
CA ARG A 893 -18.38 7.58 -25.30
C ARG A 893 -17.64 7.28 -26.61
N GLN A 894 -17.34 6.01 -26.85
CA GLN A 894 -16.60 5.60 -28.04
C GLN A 894 -17.49 5.29 -29.25
N LEU A 895 -18.72 4.81 -29.02
CA LEU A 895 -19.66 4.43 -30.08
C LEU A 895 -20.81 5.43 -30.23
N PRO A 896 -21.39 5.60 -31.42
CA PRO A 896 -22.53 6.51 -31.66
C PRO A 896 -23.87 5.98 -31.11
N LEU A 897 -23.86 5.04 -30.17
CA LEU A 897 -25.06 4.36 -29.69
C LEU A 897 -25.63 5.06 -28.44
N PRO A 898 -26.88 5.56 -28.45
CA PRO A 898 -27.51 6.20 -27.28
C PRO A 898 -27.49 5.36 -26.01
N ARG A 899 -27.65 4.04 -26.16
CA ARG A 899 -27.60 3.05 -25.07
C ARG A 899 -26.21 2.79 -24.50
N TRP A 900 -25.15 3.29 -25.15
CA TRP A 900 -23.78 3.13 -24.67
C TRP A 900 -23.54 4.09 -23.52
N ARG A 901 -23.10 3.56 -22.38
CA ARG A 901 -22.86 4.35 -21.18
C ARG A 901 -21.71 5.33 -21.42
N GLY A 902 -21.88 6.56 -20.95
CA GLY A 902 -20.85 7.60 -21.02
C GLY A 902 -19.90 7.54 -19.83
N SER A 903 -18.68 7.99 -20.05
CA SER A 903 -17.68 8.23 -19.01
C SER A 903 -17.61 9.74 -18.72
N PRO A 904 -17.77 10.18 -17.46
CA PRO A 904 -17.68 11.60 -17.12
C PRO A 904 -16.25 12.12 -17.29
N LEU A 905 -16.14 13.39 -17.70
CA LEU A 905 -14.86 14.08 -17.92
C LEU A 905 -14.82 15.40 -17.13
N TYR A 906 -15.85 16.24 -17.28
CA TYR A 906 -15.92 17.54 -16.61
C TYR A 906 -17.21 17.74 -15.85
N ALA A 907 -17.11 18.39 -14.69
CA ALA A 907 -18.24 19.02 -14.04
C ALA A 907 -18.28 20.51 -14.42
N ILE A 908 -19.45 20.97 -14.90
CA ILE A 908 -19.70 22.37 -15.26
C ILE A 908 -20.63 22.96 -14.22
N ARG A 909 -20.22 24.05 -13.56
CA ARG A 909 -20.96 24.68 -12.47
C ARG A 909 -20.96 26.19 -12.59
N PHE A 910 -21.98 26.84 -12.02
CA PHE A 910 -21.90 28.28 -11.76
C PHE A 910 -20.77 28.58 -10.78
N ALA A 911 -20.00 29.65 -11.03
CA ALA A 911 -18.95 30.10 -10.11
C ALA A 911 -19.53 30.64 -8.80
N ASP A 912 -20.67 31.32 -8.88
CA ASP A 912 -21.48 31.73 -7.73
C ASP A 912 -22.90 31.17 -7.91
N PRO A 913 -23.18 29.96 -7.35
CA PRO A 913 -24.46 29.28 -7.57
C PRO A 913 -25.66 30.03 -6.97
N GLU A 914 -25.46 30.94 -6.02
CA GLU A 914 -26.54 31.74 -5.44
C GLU A 914 -26.82 33.01 -6.25
N ARG A 915 -25.77 33.67 -6.76
CA ARG A 915 -25.90 34.99 -7.39
C ARG A 915 -25.94 34.97 -8.90
N THR A 916 -25.20 34.09 -9.55
CA THR A 916 -25.09 34.07 -11.02
C THR A 916 -26.42 33.71 -11.68
N PRO A 917 -27.12 32.62 -11.30
CA PRO A 917 -28.39 32.24 -11.97
C PRO A 917 -29.49 33.28 -11.80
N ALA A 918 -29.48 34.05 -10.70
CA ALA A 918 -30.50 35.07 -10.40
C ALA A 918 -30.31 36.38 -11.20
N ARG A 919 -29.20 36.55 -11.93
CA ARG A 919 -28.80 37.82 -12.56
C ARG A 919 -28.57 37.73 -14.07
N VAL A 920 -28.82 36.58 -14.68
CA VAL A 920 -28.50 36.30 -16.09
C VAL A 920 -29.68 35.67 -16.80
N ALA A 921 -29.84 35.94 -18.09
CA ALA A 921 -30.87 35.30 -18.91
C ALA A 921 -30.41 33.90 -19.34
N LEU A 922 -31.12 32.85 -18.90
CA LEU A 922 -30.82 31.46 -19.29
C LEU A 922 -31.52 31.07 -20.61
N PRO A 923 -31.00 30.10 -21.38
CA PRO A 923 -29.76 29.34 -21.16
C PRO A 923 -28.50 30.15 -21.51
N LEU A 924 -27.40 29.88 -20.81
CA LEU A 924 -26.09 30.42 -21.18
C LEU A 924 -25.50 29.65 -22.37
N THR A 925 -24.77 30.34 -23.24
CA THR A 925 -23.91 29.73 -24.25
C THR A 925 -22.48 29.73 -23.73
N VAL A 926 -21.97 28.57 -23.35
CA VAL A 926 -20.60 28.39 -22.85
C VAL A 926 -19.73 27.86 -23.98
N THR A 927 -18.73 28.63 -24.36
CA THR A 927 -17.81 28.29 -25.44
C THR A 927 -16.53 27.67 -24.88
N PHE A 928 -16.17 26.49 -25.37
CA PHE A 928 -14.97 25.76 -25.02
C PHE A 928 -13.98 25.81 -26.18
N SER A 929 -12.73 26.15 -25.89
CA SER A 929 -11.61 26.09 -26.85
C SER A 929 -10.57 25.10 -26.36
N ARG A 930 -9.88 24.47 -27.31
CA ARG A 930 -8.78 23.56 -26.99
C ARG A 930 -7.56 24.33 -26.44
N ILE A 931 -6.83 23.71 -25.51
CA ILE A 931 -5.57 24.27 -25.01
C ILE A 931 -4.43 23.89 -25.97
N GLU A 932 -3.83 24.86 -26.64
CA GLU A 932 -2.56 24.67 -27.36
C GLU A 932 -1.39 24.65 -26.34
N SER A 933 -0.64 23.55 -26.27
CA SER A 933 0.62 23.48 -25.51
C SER A 933 1.81 23.54 -26.45
N GLY A 934 2.90 24.23 -26.07
CA GLY A 934 4.10 24.39 -26.90
C GLY A 934 5.26 23.43 -26.58
N ARG A 935 4.98 22.21 -26.11
CA ARG A 935 5.99 21.18 -25.77
C ARG A 935 5.52 19.81 -26.27
N GLU A 936 6.33 19.10 -27.06
CA GLU A 936 5.98 17.84 -27.72
C GLU A 936 5.39 16.75 -26.78
N ASP A 937 5.92 16.58 -25.56
CA ASP A 937 5.38 15.60 -24.59
C ASP A 937 4.08 16.06 -23.89
N GLU A 938 3.88 17.37 -23.76
CA GLU A 938 2.64 17.97 -23.22
C GLU A 938 1.56 18.03 -24.33
N GLU A 939 1.97 18.08 -25.59
CA GLU A 939 1.11 18.18 -26.78
C GLU A 939 0.24 16.95 -26.99
N GLU A 940 0.70 15.72 -26.70
CA GLU A 940 -0.14 14.52 -26.81
C GLU A 940 -1.19 14.39 -25.70
N GLN A 941 -0.93 14.94 -24.52
CA GLN A 941 -1.81 14.81 -23.35
C GLN A 941 -2.72 16.02 -23.12
N ALA A 942 -2.35 17.19 -23.64
CA ALA A 942 -3.21 18.37 -23.69
C ALA A 942 -4.34 18.25 -24.73
N LYS A 943 -4.35 17.19 -25.55
CA LYS A 943 -5.33 17.01 -26.63
C LYS A 943 -6.78 16.83 -26.14
N GLU A 944 -6.97 16.33 -24.92
CA GLU A 944 -8.29 16.20 -24.25
C GLU A 944 -8.61 17.39 -23.32
N ASP A 945 -7.73 18.39 -23.19
CA ASP A 945 -7.92 19.52 -22.26
C ASP A 945 -8.57 20.74 -22.96
N PHE A 946 -9.82 21.02 -22.59
CA PHE A 946 -10.56 22.19 -23.05
C PHE A 946 -10.64 23.27 -21.96
N ARG A 947 -10.58 24.54 -22.36
CA ARG A 947 -10.82 25.70 -21.49
C ARG A 947 -12.07 26.45 -21.91
N ILE A 948 -12.76 27.08 -20.97
CA ILE A 948 -13.84 28.01 -21.28
C ILE A 948 -13.18 29.28 -21.84
N SER A 949 -13.48 29.60 -23.09
CA SER A 949 -13.03 30.85 -23.74
C SER A 949 -14.02 31.98 -23.54
N ASP A 950 -15.32 31.68 -23.56
CA ASP A 950 -16.36 32.69 -23.49
C ASP A 950 -17.67 32.18 -22.88
N VAL A 951 -18.45 33.09 -22.29
CA VAL A 951 -19.79 32.81 -21.73
C VAL A 951 -20.72 33.96 -22.05
N GLU A 952 -21.78 33.67 -22.80
CA GLU A 952 -22.83 34.62 -23.17
C GLU A 952 -24.18 34.18 -22.59
N ASP A 953 -25.02 35.12 -22.19
CA ASP A 953 -26.39 34.84 -21.78
C ASP A 953 -27.37 34.87 -22.96
N ALA A 954 -28.64 34.54 -22.71
CA ALA A 954 -29.67 34.48 -23.77
C ALA A 954 -30.00 35.84 -24.40
N GLU A 955 -29.61 36.95 -23.77
CA GLU A 955 -29.76 38.32 -24.28
C GLU A 955 -28.51 38.80 -25.03
N GLY A 956 -27.46 37.96 -25.11
CA GLY A 956 -26.19 38.29 -25.75
C GLY A 956 -25.24 39.09 -24.85
N GLN A 957 -25.50 39.17 -23.55
CA GLN A 957 -24.57 39.77 -22.59
C GLN A 957 -23.40 38.81 -22.31
N ASN A 958 -22.18 39.29 -22.55
CA ASN A 958 -20.97 38.55 -22.21
C ASN A 958 -20.72 38.62 -20.69
N LEU A 959 -20.70 37.46 -20.04
CA LEU A 959 -20.47 37.30 -18.59
C LEU A 959 -19.00 37.03 -18.25
N GLY A 960 -18.19 36.75 -19.28
CA GLY A 960 -16.80 36.35 -19.20
C GLY A 960 -16.60 34.90 -18.75
N PRO A 961 -15.41 34.32 -19.03
CA PRO A 961 -15.13 32.89 -18.82
C PRO A 961 -15.11 32.47 -17.34
N ARG A 962 -15.15 33.41 -16.39
CA ARG A 962 -15.14 33.13 -14.95
C ARG A 962 -16.54 32.99 -14.35
N ALA A 963 -17.60 33.26 -15.11
CA ALA A 963 -18.97 33.08 -14.63
C ALA A 963 -19.31 31.59 -14.41
N ILE A 964 -18.63 30.71 -15.15
CA ILE A 964 -18.77 29.26 -15.11
C ILE A 964 -17.43 28.64 -14.74
N VAL A 965 -17.48 27.60 -13.90
CA VAL A 965 -16.33 26.79 -13.52
C VAL A 965 -16.41 25.45 -14.25
N ARG A 966 -15.30 25.07 -14.89
CA ARG A 966 -15.07 23.72 -15.41
C ARG A 966 -14.03 23.04 -14.54
N GLU A 967 -14.40 21.92 -13.93
CA GLU A 967 -13.49 21.09 -13.13
C GLU A 967 -13.32 19.74 -13.82
N LEU A 968 -12.07 19.23 -13.87
CA LEU A 968 -11.85 17.82 -14.18
C LEU A 968 -12.55 17.01 -13.08
N GLN A 969 -13.55 16.23 -13.49
CA GLN A 969 -14.29 15.39 -12.56
C GLN A 969 -14.75 14.15 -13.30
N THR A 970 -13.93 13.12 -13.19
CA THR A 970 -14.15 11.84 -13.87
C THR A 970 -15.01 10.89 -13.04
N MET A 971 -15.55 11.33 -11.90
CA MET A 971 -16.45 10.52 -11.08
C MET A 971 -17.71 11.32 -10.78
N ILE A 972 -18.87 10.70 -11.05
CA ILE A 972 -20.15 11.27 -10.65
C ILE A 972 -20.26 11.15 -9.13
N ILE A 973 -20.52 12.27 -8.45
CA ILE A 973 -20.77 12.32 -7.01
C ILE A 973 -22.25 12.54 -6.78
N GLU A 974 -22.89 11.65 -6.03
CA GLU A 974 -24.27 11.81 -5.58
C GLU A 974 -24.36 12.92 -4.52
N ASN A 975 -25.31 13.85 -4.67
CA ASN A 975 -25.64 14.96 -3.76
C ASN A 975 -24.53 16.02 -3.56
N GLN A 976 -24.56 17.05 -4.43
CA GLN A 976 -23.64 18.19 -4.47
C GLN A 976 -23.35 18.82 -3.09
N ALA A 977 -22.19 18.48 -2.52
CA ALA A 977 -21.30 19.26 -1.64
C ALA A 977 -20.57 18.27 -0.70
N GLU A 978 -19.24 18.17 -0.84
CA GLU A 978 -18.33 17.38 0.02
C GLU A 978 -18.43 15.85 0.04
N ALA A 979 -19.47 15.21 -0.51
CA ALA A 979 -19.57 13.75 -0.47
C ALA A 979 -18.47 13.08 -1.33
N GLY A 980 -17.55 12.35 -0.71
CA GLY A 980 -16.65 11.42 -1.39
C GLY A 980 -17.38 10.17 -1.89
N TYR A 981 -16.62 9.23 -2.43
CA TYR A 981 -17.09 7.89 -2.76
C TYR A 981 -17.71 7.20 -1.54
N TRP A 982 -18.69 6.31 -1.76
CA TRP A 982 -19.50 5.72 -0.69
C TRP A 982 -18.68 4.93 0.35
N LEU A 983 -17.55 4.33 -0.05
CA LEU A 983 -16.61 3.67 0.88
C LEU A 983 -15.91 4.65 1.84
N ASP A 984 -15.76 5.91 1.45
CA ASP A 984 -15.16 6.95 2.29
C ASP A 984 -16.21 7.70 3.13
N THR A 985 -17.43 7.86 2.60
CA THR A 985 -18.50 8.61 3.29
C THR A 985 -19.41 7.74 4.14
N GLY A 986 -19.49 6.45 3.84
CA GLY A 986 -20.46 5.50 4.36
C GLY A 986 -21.91 5.81 3.99
N VAL A 987 -22.14 6.70 3.02
CA VAL A 987 -23.50 7.07 2.59
C VAL A 987 -24.05 5.99 1.66
N LEU A 988 -25.20 5.45 2.04
CA LEU A 988 -25.95 4.41 1.35
C LEU A 988 -27.44 4.80 1.31
N GLN A 989 -28.17 4.26 0.35
CA GLN A 989 -29.60 4.44 0.21
C GLN A 989 -30.32 3.13 0.50
N MET A 990 -31.22 3.11 1.48
CA MET A 990 -32.07 1.95 1.69
C MET A 990 -33.07 1.87 0.52
N LYS A 991 -33.06 0.76 -0.21
CA LYS A 991 -33.97 0.52 -1.33
C LYS A 991 -35.03 -0.49 -0.87
N VAL A 992 -36.25 0.00 -0.71
CA VAL A 992 -37.42 -0.86 -0.44
C VAL A 992 -37.91 -1.35 -1.81
N ASN A 993 -37.92 -2.67 -2.00
CA ASN A 993 -38.45 -3.30 -3.22
C ASN A 993 -39.94 -3.06 -3.39
#